data_AF-A0A9N9TYP9-F1
#
_entry.id   AF-A0A9N9TYP9-F1
#
_cell.length_a   1.000
_cell.length_b   1.000
_cell.length_c   1.000
_cell.angle_alpha   90.00
_cell.angle_beta   90.00
_cell.angle_gamma   90.00
#
_symmetry.space_group_name_H-M   'P 1'
#
loop_
_entity.id
_entity.type
_entity.pdbx_description
1 polymer ?
#
loop_
_entity_poly.entity_id
_entity_poly.type
_entity_poly.pdbx_seq_one_letter_code
_entity_poly.pdbx_strand_id
1 'polypeptide(L)'
;MFFFYYFLTVFLPFILTDDECGVTVTKCVNSKYRTITGECTNLKNPNWGTPHSTYDRLSQPRYGPDGSIRKAVNGSDLPNARLVSRMVYQDDTLPEKHLTMSAIETGQFVAHDLSFSYVVGDTEGCCSESQQWLEKEPQECRSVKIPEGDPVYDLYNVTCISNSRTYTNRDFNCSTNLKYDEQLSETNAFLDLSINYGVSEEDHKTLRAYKDGKLKLDERNGQEWFLQSKTRTECPFSRSTDRCYRAADSRVDQNPLLTIVHLMWAREHNRLASKLKSLNPNWNDEKLFQTARQIAIAEHQYISYYELLPLFLGRENMLKSKIIYEKQGFINDYDENMRPHVFNEQAQGAMRRYHTMIQGEVDLVNEGGCPYRYANLRDVVNKPNWLEERDNLDGIVRGMNTQPAIAPDTFAKREITAYLFINNKPVGLDLITRDLQRSRIHGLASYNDIREKCGFKKAETFDDFLDHIEPKKVELLKKLYDHPDSVDLVVGGTIEKAEEGTMSGPTYNCIMMKQYYRTRKSDRLWFENSESGLTERQLREIKKASMSKLFCDNVVGVKTMQRHGFLQVSKRTLSGECTNLKNPNWGTPQSTYDRFAQPRYGPNGTIRKAVNGSDLPNARLVSRMVYGDNTLPEKRLTMSAIETGQFLGHDLSFTFLDGQLYKCCSPSQQVLEKAPQRCRSVIIPENDPSFELYNVTCIAITRTYTNRDFNCSTNLKYDEQLSETNAFLDLSLIYGLTEEDHKTLRAYKDGDSRVDQNPLLTIIHLMWAREHNRLASKLKSLNPNWNDEKLFQTARQIAIAEHQYISYYELLPLYLGKENLLKNKIIYEKRGFINDYDENIRPHLYNEHAQGAMRRFHTMIQGDVDLVNEEGCPYRNANLRDLINKPHWLEERDNIDGITRGMNNQPAIAPDTFTKKEISAFLFLKNIPVGYDLISIDLQRSRIHGLATYNDIREKCGLKKAETFDDFLDHIEPKKVKLLKELYDHPNSVDLLVGGTMERVEEGTMAGPTFNCIMLKQFYKTRKSDRLWFENSQSGLTERQLREIRKASISKLFCDNAVGVKTMQKHGFLQVSKR
;
A
#
# COMPACT_ATOMS: atom_id res chain seq x y z
N MET A 1 -8.49 -18.25 -19.68
CA MET A 1 -7.85 -19.59 -19.67
C MET A 1 -7.20 -19.94 -18.33
N PHE A 2 -6.73 -18.97 -17.54
CA PHE A 2 -6.31 -19.11 -16.12
C PHE A 2 -7.38 -19.66 -15.14
N PHE A 3 -8.66 -19.68 -15.54
CA PHE A 3 -9.82 -19.97 -14.67
C PHE A 3 -10.04 -21.44 -14.31
N PHE A 4 -9.53 -22.39 -15.12
CA PHE A 4 -9.79 -23.83 -14.93
C PHE A 4 -8.72 -24.53 -14.09
N TYR A 5 -7.57 -23.89 -13.87
CA TYR A 5 -6.41 -24.50 -13.20
C TYR A 5 -6.56 -24.58 -11.66
N TYR A 6 -7.15 -23.56 -11.04
CA TYR A 6 -7.20 -23.46 -9.57
C TYR A 6 -8.13 -24.47 -8.89
N PHE A 7 -9.18 -24.93 -9.58
CA PHE A 7 -10.17 -25.86 -9.01
C PHE A 7 -9.71 -27.32 -9.04
N LEU A 8 -8.80 -27.68 -9.97
CA LEU A 8 -8.28 -29.03 -10.13
C LEU A 8 -6.98 -29.29 -9.36
N THR A 9 -6.20 -28.25 -9.03
CA THR A 9 -4.89 -28.40 -8.35
C THR A 9 -4.98 -28.71 -6.85
N VAL A 10 -6.10 -28.42 -6.19
CA VAL A 10 -6.32 -28.76 -4.77
C VAL A 10 -6.56 -30.27 -4.56
N PHE A 11 -6.94 -31.01 -5.60
CA PHE A 11 -7.42 -32.40 -5.51
C PHE A 11 -6.58 -33.45 -6.28
N LEU A 12 -5.28 -33.19 -6.53
CA LEU A 12 -4.38 -34.19 -7.10
C LEU A 12 -3.99 -35.25 -6.04
N PRO A 13 -3.80 -36.54 -6.43
CA PRO A 13 -3.49 -37.62 -5.50
C PRO A 13 -2.10 -37.43 -4.86
N PHE A 14 -2.08 -37.41 -3.51
CA PHE A 14 -0.88 -37.31 -2.69
C PHE A 14 -0.26 -38.68 -2.43
N ILE A 15 1.04 -38.71 -2.11
CA ILE A 15 1.69 -39.92 -1.61
C ILE A 15 1.46 -39.95 -0.10
N LEU A 16 0.51 -40.78 0.33
CA LEU A 16 0.25 -41.02 1.74
C LEU A 16 1.29 -42.02 2.28
N THR A 17 1.96 -41.66 3.37
CA THR A 17 2.84 -42.56 4.11
C THR A 17 2.00 -43.36 5.12
N ASP A 18 1.64 -44.60 4.82
CA ASP A 18 1.11 -45.52 5.85
C ASP A 18 2.29 -45.94 6.73
N ASP A 19 2.51 -45.18 7.81
CA ASP A 19 3.60 -45.39 8.78
C ASP A 19 3.04 -45.32 10.21
N GLU A 20 3.45 -46.26 11.07
CA GLU A 20 3.11 -46.32 12.50
C GLU A 20 4.05 -45.48 13.39
N CYS A 21 4.87 -44.58 12.82
CA CYS A 21 5.63 -43.61 13.62
C CYS A 21 4.73 -42.64 14.42
N GLY A 22 5.18 -42.28 15.63
CA GLY A 22 4.55 -41.28 16.49
C GLY A 22 4.24 -41.82 17.88
N VAL A 23 3.37 -41.12 18.62
CA VAL A 23 2.96 -41.54 19.98
C VAL A 23 1.91 -42.65 19.85
N THR A 24 2.14 -43.81 20.49
CA THR A 24 1.16 -44.90 20.54
C THR A 24 -0.03 -44.53 21.43
N VAL A 25 -1.25 -44.57 20.90
CA VAL A 25 -2.46 -44.22 21.64
C VAL A 25 -3.41 -45.41 21.72
N THR A 26 -3.73 -45.86 22.93
CA THR A 26 -4.62 -47.02 23.15
C THR A 26 -6.08 -46.65 23.38
N LYS A 27 -6.37 -45.42 23.84
CA LYS A 27 -7.73 -44.95 24.10
C LYS A 27 -7.84 -43.42 24.00
N CYS A 28 -8.85 -42.93 23.28
CA CYS A 28 -9.15 -41.50 23.21
C CYS A 28 -10.31 -41.09 24.13
N VAL A 29 -10.19 -39.89 24.69
CA VAL A 29 -11.27 -39.19 25.37
C VAL A 29 -11.73 -38.04 24.47
N ASN A 30 -13.03 -37.99 24.14
CA ASN A 30 -13.58 -36.85 23.42
C ASN A 30 -13.61 -35.63 24.33
N SER A 31 -12.53 -34.84 24.27
CA SER A 31 -12.32 -33.61 25.03
C SER A 31 -12.36 -32.41 24.09
N LYS A 32 -12.83 -31.28 24.65
CA LYS A 32 -12.72 -29.96 24.01
C LYS A 32 -11.35 -29.31 24.19
N TYR A 33 -10.53 -29.82 25.11
CA TYR A 33 -9.15 -29.39 25.32
C TYR A 33 -8.21 -30.31 24.56
N ARG A 34 -7.20 -29.71 23.92
CA ARG A 34 -6.09 -30.43 23.28
C ARG A 34 -5.25 -31.13 24.35
N THR A 35 -4.75 -32.30 24.04
CA THR A 35 -3.64 -32.89 24.79
C THR A 35 -2.35 -32.10 24.53
N ILE A 36 -1.27 -32.41 25.24
CA ILE A 36 0.03 -31.76 25.03
C ILE A 36 0.69 -32.27 23.74
N THR A 37 0.59 -33.58 23.47
CA THR A 37 1.25 -34.18 22.29
C THR A 37 0.38 -34.13 21.03
N GLY A 38 -0.83 -33.54 21.11
CA GLY A 38 -1.76 -33.41 19.98
C GLY A 38 -2.56 -34.68 19.65
N GLU A 39 -2.35 -35.77 20.40
CA GLU A 39 -3.08 -37.02 20.24
C GLU A 39 -4.60 -36.84 20.40
N CYS A 40 -5.38 -37.71 19.77
CA CYS A 40 -6.84 -37.67 19.78
C CYS A 40 -7.47 -36.36 19.25
N THR A 41 -6.70 -35.51 18.57
CA THR A 41 -7.27 -34.45 17.75
C THR A 41 -8.10 -35.07 16.63
N ASN A 42 -7.59 -36.10 15.96
CA ASN A 42 -8.36 -36.99 15.12
C ASN A 42 -8.83 -38.22 15.92
N LEU A 43 -10.14 -38.43 16.04
CA LEU A 43 -10.69 -39.54 16.85
C LEU A 43 -10.63 -40.89 16.14
N LYS A 44 -10.58 -40.89 14.80
CA LYS A 44 -10.49 -42.11 13.97
C LYS A 44 -9.05 -42.62 13.89
N ASN A 45 -8.08 -41.70 13.82
CA ASN A 45 -6.65 -41.97 13.79
C ASN A 45 -5.93 -41.18 14.90
N PRO A 46 -5.94 -41.69 16.15
CA PRO A 46 -5.50 -40.97 17.33
C PRO A 46 -4.06 -40.43 17.33
N ASN A 47 -3.15 -41.08 16.60
CA ASN A 47 -1.73 -40.75 16.52
C ASN A 47 -1.39 -39.75 15.40
N TRP A 48 -2.36 -39.36 14.56
CA TRP A 48 -2.10 -38.46 13.45
C TRP A 48 -1.71 -37.06 13.93
N GLY A 49 -0.52 -36.60 13.50
CA GLY A 49 0.01 -35.29 13.83
C GLY A 49 0.70 -35.18 15.18
N THR A 50 0.93 -36.29 15.89
CA THR A 50 1.73 -36.27 17.12
C THR A 50 3.22 -36.01 16.82
N PRO A 51 4.03 -35.60 17.80
CA PRO A 51 5.48 -35.57 17.70
C PRO A 51 6.07 -36.89 17.22
N HIS A 52 7.25 -36.83 16.62
CA HIS A 52 7.97 -37.94 16.00
C HIS A 52 7.21 -38.63 14.86
N SER A 53 6.21 -37.97 14.29
CA SER A 53 5.55 -38.41 13.06
C SER A 53 6.40 -38.04 11.84
N THR A 54 6.23 -38.80 10.76
CA THR A 54 6.91 -38.55 9.48
C THR A 54 6.33 -37.30 8.81
N TYR A 55 7.18 -36.54 8.11
CA TYR A 55 6.67 -35.56 7.14
C TYR A 55 5.91 -36.26 6.00
N ASP A 56 4.87 -35.60 5.48
CA ASP A 56 4.22 -36.01 4.23
C ASP A 56 4.94 -35.37 3.03
N ARG A 57 4.63 -35.82 1.80
CA ARG A 57 5.24 -35.26 0.58
C ARG A 57 4.25 -34.91 -0.52
N LEU A 58 4.58 -33.86 -1.27
CA LEU A 58 3.87 -33.49 -2.50
C LEU A 58 4.38 -34.28 -3.71
N SER A 59 5.64 -34.69 -3.71
CA SER A 59 6.25 -35.50 -4.76
C SER A 59 7.10 -36.64 -4.19
N GLN A 60 7.44 -37.61 -5.05
CA GLN A 60 8.35 -38.68 -4.67
C GLN A 60 9.72 -38.10 -4.28
N PRO A 61 10.36 -38.59 -3.21
CA PRO A 61 11.67 -38.11 -2.82
C PRO A 61 12.73 -38.48 -3.87
N ARG A 62 13.77 -37.65 -4.00
CA ARG A 62 14.92 -37.91 -4.86
C ARG A 62 16.19 -38.09 -4.03
N TYR A 63 16.62 -39.35 -3.93
CA TYR A 63 17.89 -39.77 -3.34
C TYR A 63 18.78 -40.47 -4.37
N GLY A 64 20.08 -40.58 -4.05
CA GLY A 64 20.98 -41.53 -4.69
C GLY A 64 20.58 -42.98 -4.36
N PRO A 65 21.11 -43.99 -5.10
CA PRO A 65 20.74 -45.39 -4.94
C PRO A 65 20.92 -45.97 -3.53
N ASP A 66 21.85 -45.40 -2.76
CA ASP A 66 22.24 -45.78 -1.40
C ASP A 66 21.65 -44.84 -0.32
N GLY A 67 20.72 -43.95 -0.69
CA GLY A 67 20.19 -42.92 0.21
C GLY A 67 21.09 -41.68 0.33
N SER A 68 22.14 -41.57 -0.49
CA SER A 68 22.95 -40.35 -0.58
C SER A 68 22.21 -39.19 -1.26
N ILE A 69 22.85 -38.02 -1.31
CA ILE A 69 22.34 -36.87 -2.06
C ILE A 69 22.26 -37.25 -3.56
N ARG A 70 21.13 -36.91 -4.20
CA ARG A 70 20.92 -37.16 -5.63
C ARG A 70 22.02 -36.52 -6.50
N LYS A 71 22.34 -37.16 -7.61
CA LYS A 71 23.20 -36.61 -8.67
C LYS A 71 22.38 -35.71 -9.62
N ALA A 72 23.10 -34.91 -10.40
CA ALA A 72 22.58 -34.19 -11.56
C ALA A 72 22.14 -35.16 -12.66
N VAL A 73 21.39 -34.66 -13.66
CA VAL A 73 20.85 -35.50 -14.76
C VAL A 73 21.97 -36.14 -15.58
N ASN A 74 23.05 -35.40 -15.83
CA ASN A 74 24.24 -35.91 -16.52
C ASN A 74 25.11 -36.88 -15.66
N GLY A 75 24.71 -37.17 -14.42
CA GLY A 75 25.43 -38.05 -13.49
C GLY A 75 26.48 -37.36 -12.61
N SER A 76 26.76 -36.06 -12.81
CA SER A 76 27.69 -35.30 -11.97
C SER A 76 27.11 -34.99 -10.60
N ASP A 77 27.93 -34.47 -9.69
CA ASP A 77 27.42 -33.86 -8.46
C ASP A 77 26.57 -32.63 -8.78
N LEU A 78 25.60 -32.35 -7.88
CA LEU A 78 24.89 -31.09 -7.89
C LEU A 78 25.85 -29.93 -7.57
N PRO A 79 25.52 -28.70 -8.00
CA PRO A 79 26.36 -27.54 -7.72
C PRO A 79 26.61 -27.38 -6.22
N ASN A 80 27.84 -26.99 -5.86
CA ASN A 80 28.22 -26.78 -4.49
C ASN A 80 27.27 -25.78 -3.80
N ALA A 81 26.77 -26.12 -2.61
CA ALA A 81 25.73 -25.33 -1.96
C ALA A 81 26.19 -23.89 -1.62
N ARG A 82 27.44 -23.74 -1.21
CA ARG A 82 28.04 -22.43 -0.93
C ARG A 82 28.23 -21.61 -2.20
N LEU A 83 28.62 -22.25 -3.30
CA LEU A 83 28.70 -21.59 -4.60
C LEU A 83 27.33 -21.05 -5.03
N VAL A 84 26.27 -21.84 -4.91
CA VAL A 84 24.90 -21.42 -5.23
C VAL A 84 24.45 -20.26 -4.35
N SER A 85 24.67 -20.34 -3.03
CA SER A 85 24.38 -19.26 -2.08
C SER A 85 25.00 -17.94 -2.54
N ARG A 86 26.31 -17.94 -2.85
CA ARG A 86 27.04 -16.75 -3.30
C ARG A 86 26.56 -16.17 -4.62
N MET A 87 26.23 -17.03 -5.57
CA MET A 87 25.90 -16.61 -6.94
C MET A 87 24.46 -16.08 -7.02
N VAL A 88 23.54 -16.67 -6.26
CA VAL A 88 22.09 -16.36 -6.31
C VAL A 88 21.69 -15.33 -5.25
N TYR A 89 22.25 -15.40 -4.03
CA TYR A 89 21.80 -14.66 -2.85
C TYR A 89 22.76 -13.54 -2.46
N GLN A 90 22.91 -12.55 -3.33
CA GLN A 90 23.79 -11.40 -3.11
C GLN A 90 23.19 -10.45 -2.05
N ASP A 91 24.03 -9.61 -1.43
CA ASP A 91 23.59 -8.56 -0.50
C ASP A 91 23.26 -7.26 -1.25
N ASP A 92 22.17 -7.31 -2.02
CA ASP A 92 21.62 -6.16 -2.76
C ASP A 92 20.12 -6.01 -2.42
N THR A 93 19.83 -5.99 -1.13
CA THR A 93 18.47 -6.06 -0.59
C THR A 93 17.80 -4.69 -0.58
N LEU A 94 16.50 -4.67 -0.90
CA LEU A 94 15.64 -3.49 -0.81
C LEU A 94 14.66 -3.63 0.37
N PRO A 95 14.25 -2.53 1.02
CA PRO A 95 13.20 -2.57 2.03
C PRO A 95 11.84 -2.91 1.40
N GLU A 96 11.05 -3.72 2.10
CA GLU A 96 9.66 -4.03 1.74
C GLU A 96 8.76 -2.83 2.09
N LYS A 97 7.80 -2.53 1.21
CA LYS A 97 7.02 -1.28 1.25
C LYS A 97 5.79 -1.34 2.16
N HIS A 98 5.37 -2.54 2.56
CA HIS A 98 4.08 -2.83 3.15
C HIS A 98 4.17 -3.62 4.45
N LEU A 99 5.23 -4.39 4.69
CA LEU A 99 5.41 -5.29 5.81
C LEU A 99 6.41 -4.74 6.80
N THR A 100 6.09 -4.91 8.08
CA THR A 100 7.01 -4.64 9.18
C THR A 100 7.83 -5.90 9.47
N MET A 101 8.94 -5.77 10.20
CA MET A 101 9.69 -6.94 10.67
C MET A 101 8.84 -7.89 11.51
N SER A 102 7.81 -7.39 12.21
CA SER A 102 6.87 -8.20 12.98
C SER A 102 6.19 -9.27 12.14
N ALA A 103 5.94 -9.02 10.85
CA ALA A 103 5.36 -10.02 9.95
C ALA A 103 6.31 -11.21 9.75
N ILE A 104 7.60 -10.95 9.53
CA ILE A 104 8.61 -11.98 9.25
C ILE A 104 8.84 -12.85 10.48
N GLU A 105 9.00 -12.22 11.64
CA GLU A 105 9.28 -12.92 12.90
C GLU A 105 8.08 -13.73 13.38
N THR A 106 6.86 -13.24 13.16
CA THR A 106 5.66 -14.03 13.44
C THR A 106 5.51 -15.18 12.45
N GLY A 107 5.90 -14.98 11.19
CA GLY A 107 5.97 -16.06 10.20
C GLY A 107 6.94 -17.17 10.62
N GLN A 108 8.11 -16.79 11.14
CA GLN A 108 9.07 -17.74 11.71
C GLN A 108 8.46 -18.50 12.90
N PHE A 109 7.81 -17.78 13.83
CA PHE A 109 7.14 -18.38 14.98
C PHE A 109 6.07 -19.42 14.56
N VAL A 110 5.23 -19.10 13.56
CA VAL A 110 4.24 -20.04 12.99
C VAL A 110 4.91 -21.25 12.35
N ALA A 111 6.04 -21.07 11.65
CA ALA A 111 6.78 -22.18 11.06
C ALA A 111 7.37 -23.11 12.14
N HIS A 112 7.82 -22.54 13.26
CA HIS A 112 8.37 -23.27 14.39
C HIS A 112 7.31 -24.11 15.10
N ASP A 113 6.07 -23.60 15.23
CA ASP A 113 4.96 -24.35 15.85
C ASP A 113 4.58 -25.59 15.02
N LEU A 114 4.64 -25.49 13.70
CA LEU A 114 4.27 -26.58 12.79
C LEU A 114 5.38 -27.59 12.52
N SER A 115 6.66 -27.19 12.55
CA SER A 115 7.74 -28.10 12.14
C SER A 115 9.08 -27.85 12.83
N PHE A 116 9.76 -28.96 13.16
CA PHE A 116 11.14 -28.97 13.60
C PHE A 116 11.77 -30.33 13.28
N SER A 117 12.84 -30.37 12.49
CA SER A 117 13.46 -31.65 12.10
C SER A 117 14.35 -32.21 13.20
N TYR A 118 14.19 -33.49 13.51
CA TYR A 118 15.01 -34.16 14.53
C TYR A 118 16.42 -34.47 14.01
N VAL A 119 17.45 -33.78 14.51
CA VAL A 119 18.84 -33.90 14.02
C VAL A 119 19.60 -35.04 14.72
N VAL A 120 20.41 -35.80 13.97
CA VAL A 120 21.24 -36.88 14.52
C VAL A 120 22.57 -36.33 15.04
N GLY A 121 22.85 -36.58 16.33
CA GLY A 121 24.12 -36.20 16.98
C GLY A 121 24.33 -34.69 17.11
N ASP A 122 25.55 -34.30 17.46
CA ASP A 122 25.95 -32.89 17.49
C ASP A 122 26.44 -32.45 16.10
N THR A 123 25.86 -31.36 15.58
CA THR A 123 26.27 -30.76 14.31
C THR A 123 27.69 -30.18 14.32
N GLU A 124 28.25 -29.85 15.49
CA GLU A 124 29.61 -29.29 15.57
C GLU A 124 30.69 -30.32 15.21
N GLY A 125 30.44 -31.63 15.37
CA GLY A 125 31.40 -32.71 15.08
C GLY A 125 31.59 -33.05 13.59
N CYS A 126 30.87 -32.40 12.67
CA CYS A 126 30.91 -32.72 11.24
C CYS A 126 32.00 -31.99 10.43
N CYS A 127 32.71 -31.05 11.04
CA CYS A 127 33.95 -30.47 10.53
C CYS A 127 35.04 -30.64 11.60
N SER A 128 36.30 -30.34 11.28
CA SER A 128 37.32 -30.26 12.35
C SER A 128 36.97 -29.15 13.36
N GLU A 129 37.58 -29.17 14.55
CA GLU A 129 37.44 -28.08 15.54
C GLU A 129 37.83 -26.71 14.95
N SER A 130 38.77 -26.68 14.02
CA SER A 130 39.21 -25.51 13.25
C SER A 130 38.41 -25.27 11.96
N GLN A 131 37.21 -25.86 11.85
CA GLN A 131 36.29 -25.79 10.71
C GLN A 131 36.93 -26.16 9.36
N GLN A 132 37.82 -27.16 9.39
CA GLN A 132 38.42 -27.74 8.20
C GLN A 132 37.59 -28.87 7.63
N TRP A 133 37.69 -29.05 6.31
CA TRP A 133 37.15 -30.19 5.60
C TRP A 133 37.80 -31.50 6.08
N LEU A 134 36.97 -32.52 6.32
CA LEU A 134 37.40 -33.87 6.67
C LEU A 134 37.27 -34.75 5.43
N GLU A 135 38.36 -35.36 4.97
CA GLU A 135 38.33 -36.27 3.81
C GLU A 135 37.46 -37.52 4.06
N LYS A 136 37.25 -37.88 5.33
CA LYS A 136 36.32 -38.92 5.76
C LYS A 136 35.46 -38.39 6.90
N GLU A 137 34.30 -37.86 6.56
CA GLU A 137 33.31 -37.41 7.54
C GLU A 137 32.60 -38.61 8.21
N PRO A 138 32.09 -38.45 9.46
CA PRO A 138 31.21 -39.44 10.09
C PRO A 138 29.98 -39.75 9.23
N GLN A 139 29.40 -40.94 9.38
CA GLN A 139 28.27 -41.39 8.54
C GLN A 139 27.02 -40.51 8.72
N GLU A 140 26.91 -39.84 9.86
CA GLU A 140 25.84 -38.94 10.25
C GLU A 140 25.99 -37.55 9.61
N CYS A 141 27.17 -37.23 9.08
CA CYS A 141 27.52 -35.91 8.54
C CYS A 141 27.29 -35.83 7.04
N ARG A 142 26.89 -34.65 6.57
CA ARG A 142 26.67 -34.29 5.15
C ARG A 142 27.15 -32.85 4.95
N SER A 143 28.38 -32.58 5.37
CA SER A 143 28.97 -31.24 5.40
C SER A 143 29.14 -30.66 3.99
N VAL A 144 29.28 -29.33 3.91
CA VAL A 144 29.54 -28.63 2.65
C VAL A 144 31.00 -28.16 2.63
N LYS A 145 31.77 -28.68 1.67
CA LYS A 145 33.11 -28.18 1.37
C LYS A 145 33.02 -26.78 0.80
N ILE A 146 33.77 -25.83 1.34
CA ILE A 146 33.81 -24.47 0.80
C ILE A 146 34.72 -24.47 -0.45
N PRO A 147 34.27 -23.91 -1.58
CA PRO A 147 35.10 -23.78 -2.79
C PRO A 147 36.28 -22.83 -2.57
N GLU A 148 37.43 -23.12 -3.21
CA GLU A 148 38.57 -22.20 -3.25
C GLU A 148 38.17 -20.85 -3.87
N GLY A 149 38.73 -19.74 -3.36
CA GLY A 149 38.36 -18.39 -3.79
C GLY A 149 37.07 -17.88 -3.14
N ASP A 150 36.73 -18.36 -1.93
CA ASP A 150 35.62 -17.81 -1.16
C ASP A 150 35.99 -16.49 -0.49
N PRO A 151 35.35 -15.35 -0.86
CA PRO A 151 35.74 -14.02 -0.41
C PRO A 151 35.43 -13.79 1.07
N VAL A 152 34.69 -14.70 1.70
CA VAL A 152 34.38 -14.63 3.13
C VAL A 152 35.24 -15.63 3.89
N TYR A 153 35.18 -16.91 3.53
CA TYR A 153 35.75 -17.98 4.34
C TYR A 153 37.26 -18.17 4.16
N ASP A 154 37.82 -17.85 2.98
CA ASP A 154 39.27 -17.95 2.75
C ASP A 154 40.05 -16.97 3.63
N LEU A 155 39.47 -15.82 3.97
CA LEU A 155 40.05 -14.81 4.87
C LEU A 155 40.31 -15.35 6.27
N TYR A 156 39.59 -16.40 6.67
CA TYR A 156 39.65 -16.99 8.01
C TYR A 156 40.11 -18.44 7.99
N ASN A 157 40.64 -18.91 6.85
CA ASN A 157 41.07 -20.28 6.65
C ASN A 157 39.98 -21.31 7.00
N VAL A 158 38.72 -21.06 6.66
CA VAL A 158 37.60 -21.99 6.93
C VAL A 158 37.25 -22.74 5.64
N THR A 159 37.23 -24.07 5.68
CA THR A 159 37.03 -24.91 4.47
C THR A 159 35.81 -25.84 4.55
N CYS A 160 35.08 -25.83 5.66
CA CYS A 160 33.91 -26.69 5.89
C CYS A 160 32.76 -25.97 6.59
N ILE A 161 31.53 -26.17 6.10
CA ILE A 161 30.28 -25.80 6.78
C ILE A 161 29.59 -27.07 7.24
N SER A 162 29.44 -27.23 8.56
CA SER A 162 28.93 -28.46 9.16
C SER A 162 27.42 -28.65 8.95
N ASN A 163 27.03 -29.87 8.60
CA ASN A 163 25.63 -30.30 8.54
C ASN A 163 25.54 -31.79 8.91
N SER A 164 24.59 -32.15 9.78
CA SER A 164 24.25 -33.54 10.09
C SER A 164 22.95 -33.95 9.42
N ARG A 165 22.79 -35.24 9.13
CA ARG A 165 21.51 -35.82 8.72
C ARG A 165 20.46 -35.72 9.83
N THR A 166 19.21 -35.94 9.48
CA THR A 166 18.09 -36.02 10.42
C THR A 166 17.68 -37.46 10.66
N TYR A 167 17.03 -37.69 11.80
CA TYR A 167 16.44 -38.98 12.14
C TYR A 167 15.31 -39.30 11.17
N THR A 168 15.23 -40.57 10.85
CA THR A 168 14.22 -41.15 9.96
C THR A 168 13.37 -42.18 10.68
N ASN A 169 12.25 -42.54 10.08
CA ASN A 169 11.42 -43.66 10.52
C ASN A 169 12.22 -44.97 10.70
N ARG A 170 13.22 -45.21 9.86
CA ARG A 170 14.12 -46.37 9.99
C ARG A 170 14.97 -46.31 11.24
N ASP A 171 15.49 -45.14 11.61
CA ASP A 171 16.28 -44.99 12.85
C ASP A 171 15.44 -45.28 14.11
N PHE A 172 14.12 -45.07 14.02
CA PHE A 172 13.14 -45.31 15.09
C PHE A 172 12.47 -46.70 15.02
N ASN A 173 12.89 -47.56 14.09
CA ASN A 173 12.28 -48.88 13.84
C ASN A 173 10.76 -48.81 13.63
N CYS A 174 10.24 -47.75 12.98
CA CYS A 174 8.82 -47.69 12.66
C CYS A 174 8.45 -48.72 11.59
N SER A 175 7.25 -49.29 11.69
CA SER A 175 6.67 -50.19 10.69
C SER A 175 6.22 -49.37 9.48
N THR A 176 6.89 -49.53 8.35
CA THR A 176 6.61 -48.75 7.14
C THR A 176 6.68 -49.60 5.87
N ASN A 177 5.79 -49.34 4.91
CA ASN A 177 5.82 -49.94 3.57
C ASN A 177 6.56 -49.05 2.55
N LEU A 178 7.25 -48.00 3.03
CA LEU A 178 7.90 -47.03 2.16
C LEU A 178 9.19 -47.58 1.54
N LYS A 179 9.40 -47.21 0.27
CA LYS A 179 10.64 -47.53 -0.46
C LYS A 179 11.85 -46.72 0.03
N TYR A 180 11.60 -45.57 0.65
CA TYR A 180 12.62 -44.63 1.11
C TYR A 180 12.39 -44.25 2.57
N ASP A 181 13.47 -43.92 3.27
CA ASP A 181 13.44 -43.47 4.66
C ASP A 181 12.89 -42.03 4.74
N GLU A 182 11.92 -41.78 5.63
CA GLU A 182 11.28 -40.48 5.81
C GLU A 182 11.69 -39.80 7.11
N GLN A 183 11.91 -38.48 7.04
CA GLN A 183 12.37 -37.70 8.19
C GLN A 183 11.25 -37.47 9.21
N LEU A 184 11.62 -37.32 10.48
CA LEU A 184 10.70 -37.11 11.59
C LEU A 184 10.65 -35.63 12.04
N SER A 185 9.48 -35.21 12.52
CA SER A 185 9.27 -33.91 13.18
C SER A 185 9.33 -34.05 14.71
N GLU A 186 10.05 -33.18 15.41
CA GLU A 186 10.04 -33.09 16.88
C GLU A 186 8.79 -32.40 17.44
N THR A 187 8.12 -31.57 16.63
CA THR A 187 6.86 -30.92 17.02
C THR A 187 5.64 -31.66 16.47
N ASN A 188 4.48 -31.38 17.07
CA ASN A 188 3.19 -31.82 16.56
C ASN A 188 2.80 -31.03 15.29
N ALA A 189 1.83 -31.51 14.52
CA ALA A 189 1.47 -30.92 13.22
C ALA A 189 0.37 -29.84 13.29
N PHE A 190 -0.01 -29.41 14.49
CA PHE A 190 -1.10 -28.47 14.72
C PHE A 190 -0.57 -27.07 15.07
N LEU A 191 -1.36 -26.05 14.75
CA LEU A 191 -1.06 -24.68 15.16
C LEU A 191 -1.65 -24.44 16.55
N ASP A 192 -0.98 -24.92 17.58
CA ASP A 192 -1.49 -25.04 18.95
C ASP A 192 -0.56 -24.50 20.05
N LEU A 193 0.42 -23.67 19.66
CA LEU A 193 1.41 -23.07 20.57
C LEU A 193 2.20 -24.15 21.34
N SER A 194 2.42 -25.31 20.74
CA SER A 194 3.25 -26.39 21.28
C SER A 194 4.64 -25.87 21.70
N ILE A 195 5.17 -24.91 20.96
CA ILE A 195 6.45 -24.23 21.21
C ILE A 195 6.46 -23.32 22.46
N ASN A 196 5.32 -23.11 23.09
CA ASN A 196 5.19 -22.49 24.42
C ASN A 196 4.73 -23.48 25.50
N TYR A 197 3.94 -24.50 25.14
CA TYR A 197 3.30 -25.40 26.10
C TYR A 197 3.99 -26.75 26.31
N GLY A 198 4.90 -27.13 25.41
CA GLY A 198 5.56 -28.44 25.38
C GLY A 198 4.93 -29.37 24.35
N VAL A 199 5.70 -30.36 23.93
CA VAL A 199 5.27 -31.46 23.05
C VAL A 199 5.26 -32.82 23.78
N SER A 200 5.61 -32.83 25.06
CA SER A 200 5.55 -33.98 25.95
C SER A 200 4.98 -33.61 27.32
N GLU A 201 4.39 -34.59 28.01
CA GLU A 201 3.91 -34.39 29.39
C GLU A 201 5.04 -34.04 30.37
N GLU A 202 6.28 -34.46 30.07
CA GLU A 202 7.45 -34.09 30.86
C GLU A 202 7.78 -32.60 30.70
N ASP A 203 7.87 -32.11 29.47
CA ASP A 203 8.11 -30.68 29.20
C ASP A 203 7.03 -29.83 29.86
N HIS A 204 5.77 -30.21 29.66
CA HIS A 204 4.61 -29.52 30.21
C HIS A 204 4.70 -29.36 31.73
N LYS A 205 5.08 -30.42 32.46
CA LYS A 205 5.27 -30.38 33.92
C LYS A 205 6.35 -29.39 34.34
N THR A 206 7.42 -29.26 33.56
CA THR A 206 8.50 -28.34 33.90
C THR A 206 8.13 -26.88 33.64
N LEU A 207 7.33 -26.61 32.60
CA LEU A 207 6.95 -25.26 32.16
C LEU A 207 5.79 -24.65 32.96
N ARG A 208 4.93 -25.47 33.55
CA ARG A 208 3.73 -25.01 34.28
C ARG A 208 4.02 -24.70 35.75
N ALA A 209 3.37 -23.66 36.29
CA ALA A 209 3.54 -23.23 37.68
C ALA A 209 2.70 -24.05 38.67
N TYR A 210 1.66 -24.73 38.19
CA TYR A 210 0.66 -25.46 38.98
C TYR A 210 -0.03 -24.59 40.04
N LYS A 211 -0.13 -23.29 39.74
CA LYS A 211 -0.76 -22.28 40.56
C LYS A 211 -1.47 -21.26 39.67
N ASP A 212 -2.73 -21.00 39.99
CA ASP A 212 -3.60 -20.01 39.33
C ASP A 212 -3.70 -20.15 37.80
N GLY A 213 -3.44 -21.35 37.28
CA GLY A 213 -3.46 -21.70 35.87
C GLY A 213 -2.29 -21.12 35.06
N LYS A 214 -1.16 -20.78 35.68
CA LYS A 214 -0.06 -20.04 35.04
C LYS A 214 1.07 -20.91 34.50
N LEU A 215 1.79 -20.38 33.52
CA LEU A 215 3.14 -20.81 33.12
C LEU A 215 4.18 -20.23 34.10
N LYS A 216 5.30 -20.95 34.28
CA LYS A 216 6.44 -20.46 35.07
C LYS A 216 7.19 -19.40 34.28
N LEU A 217 7.16 -18.18 34.79
CA LEU A 217 8.03 -17.08 34.39
C LEU A 217 8.75 -16.57 35.64
N ASP A 218 9.99 -16.13 35.47
CA ASP A 218 10.76 -15.48 36.52
C ASP A 218 10.49 -13.97 36.46
N GLU A 219 10.25 -13.36 37.63
CA GLU A 219 10.16 -11.92 37.72
C GLU A 219 11.56 -11.33 37.97
N ARG A 220 12.02 -10.49 37.05
CA ARG A 220 13.31 -9.77 37.15
C ARG A 220 13.10 -8.32 36.76
N ASN A 221 13.59 -7.40 37.60
CA ASN A 221 13.45 -5.95 37.41
C ASN A 221 11.99 -5.50 37.18
N GLY A 222 11.03 -6.14 37.84
CA GLY A 222 9.59 -5.84 37.69
C GLY A 222 8.98 -6.30 36.36
N GLN A 223 9.65 -7.18 35.61
CA GLN A 223 9.15 -7.78 34.38
C GLN A 223 9.19 -9.31 34.43
N GLU A 224 8.25 -9.98 33.77
CA GLU A 224 8.21 -11.44 33.63
C GLU A 224 9.07 -11.91 32.45
N TRP A 225 9.93 -12.90 32.69
CA TRP A 225 10.85 -13.46 31.71
C TRP A 225 10.85 -14.99 31.75
N PHE A 226 11.36 -15.64 30.70
CA PHE A 226 11.58 -17.07 30.74
C PHE A 226 12.60 -17.46 31.82
N LEU A 227 12.47 -18.70 32.31
CA LEU A 227 13.42 -19.29 33.25
C LEU A 227 14.80 -19.43 32.61
N GLN A 228 15.86 -19.34 33.40
CA GLN A 228 17.20 -19.63 32.90
C GLN A 228 17.40 -21.15 32.71
N SER A 229 17.89 -21.54 31.54
CA SER A 229 18.35 -22.90 31.30
C SER A 229 19.74 -23.12 31.93
N LYS A 230 19.92 -24.28 32.58
CA LYS A 230 21.20 -24.70 33.18
C LYS A 230 21.99 -25.68 32.29
N THR A 231 21.37 -26.21 31.25
CA THR A 231 21.92 -27.32 30.44
C THR A 231 22.21 -26.90 29.00
N ARG A 232 21.69 -25.75 28.58
CA ARG A 232 21.85 -25.23 27.21
C ARG A 232 23.17 -24.48 27.07
N THR A 233 23.85 -24.69 25.94
CA THR A 233 25.21 -24.19 25.65
C THR A 233 25.26 -23.30 24.41
N GLU A 234 24.14 -23.12 23.70
CA GLU A 234 24.08 -22.39 22.44
C GLU A 234 24.29 -20.87 22.61
N CYS A 235 24.00 -20.34 23.80
CA CYS A 235 24.28 -18.95 24.15
C CYS A 235 25.71 -18.83 24.69
N PRO A 236 26.49 -17.82 24.26
CA PRO A 236 27.83 -17.60 24.80
C PRO A 236 27.74 -17.08 26.24
N PHE A 237 28.19 -17.88 27.22
CA PHE A 237 28.36 -17.44 28.60
C PHE A 237 29.72 -16.74 28.77
N SER A 238 29.74 -15.43 28.55
CA SER A 238 30.92 -14.58 28.70
C SER A 238 30.99 -13.86 30.06
N ARG A 239 29.83 -13.61 30.68
CA ARG A 239 29.67 -12.94 31.98
C ARG A 239 28.85 -13.83 32.91
N SER A 240 29.06 -13.68 34.22
CA SER A 240 28.25 -14.38 35.23
C SER A 240 26.75 -14.04 35.18
N THR A 241 26.41 -12.93 34.53
CA THR A 241 25.03 -12.51 34.29
C THR A 241 24.38 -13.21 33.09
N ASP A 242 25.16 -13.85 32.20
CA ASP A 242 24.69 -14.45 30.94
C ASP A 242 23.68 -15.58 31.18
N ARG A 243 22.60 -15.61 30.38
CA ARG A 243 21.51 -16.58 30.48
C ARG A 243 21.18 -17.13 29.10
N CYS A 244 20.76 -18.40 29.06
CA CYS A 244 19.93 -18.94 27.99
C CYS A 244 18.50 -19.09 28.51
N TYR A 245 17.49 -18.87 27.69
CA TYR A 245 16.12 -19.14 28.12
C TYR A 245 15.76 -20.62 28.02
N ARG A 246 14.93 -21.05 28.96
CA ARG A 246 14.24 -22.33 28.96
C ARG A 246 12.81 -22.10 28.48
N ALA A 247 12.52 -22.57 27.28
CA ALA A 247 11.17 -22.68 26.72
C ALA A 247 10.92 -24.12 26.24
N ALA A 248 9.71 -24.42 25.78
CA ALA A 248 9.40 -25.71 25.15
C ALA A 248 10.20 -25.92 23.85
N ASP A 249 10.34 -24.85 23.07
CA ASP A 249 11.12 -24.86 21.85
C ASP A 249 12.58 -24.45 22.10
N SER A 250 13.52 -25.28 21.65
CA SER A 250 14.95 -25.04 21.81
C SER A 250 15.45 -23.87 20.94
N ARG A 251 14.68 -23.39 19.96
CA ARG A 251 15.08 -22.31 19.07
C ARG A 251 14.68 -20.92 19.61
N VAL A 252 14.09 -20.84 20.80
CA VAL A 252 13.60 -19.59 21.43
C VAL A 252 14.64 -18.45 21.46
N ASP A 253 15.92 -18.78 21.58
CA ASP A 253 17.01 -17.80 21.72
C ASP A 253 17.71 -17.45 20.38
N GLN A 254 17.27 -18.01 19.25
CA GLN A 254 17.95 -17.83 17.95
C GLN A 254 18.14 -16.35 17.59
N ASN A 255 17.12 -15.53 17.82
CA ASN A 255 17.21 -14.09 17.64
C ASN A 255 16.27 -13.39 18.64
N PRO A 256 16.58 -12.14 19.04
CA PRO A 256 15.80 -11.42 20.06
C PRO A 256 14.35 -11.14 19.66
N LEU A 257 14.06 -10.96 18.36
CA LEU A 257 12.71 -10.69 17.88
C LEU A 257 11.82 -11.93 18.03
N LEU A 258 12.33 -13.11 17.67
CA LEU A 258 11.66 -14.39 17.90
C LEU A 258 11.42 -14.63 19.41
N THR A 259 12.43 -14.40 20.25
CA THR A 259 12.30 -14.52 21.71
C THR A 259 11.17 -13.65 22.26
N ILE A 260 11.03 -12.42 21.74
CA ILE A 260 9.93 -11.51 22.11
C ILE A 260 8.57 -12.13 21.77
N VAL A 261 8.39 -12.66 20.56
CA VAL A 261 7.12 -13.29 20.15
C VAL A 261 6.78 -14.49 21.06
N HIS A 262 7.75 -15.35 21.37
CA HIS A 262 7.56 -16.43 22.35
C HIS A 262 7.14 -15.90 23.72
N LEU A 263 7.82 -14.86 24.22
CA LEU A 263 7.55 -14.28 25.53
C LEU A 263 6.15 -13.66 25.59
N MET A 264 5.70 -13.01 24.51
CA MET A 264 4.36 -12.41 24.44
C MET A 264 3.26 -13.45 24.58
N TRP A 265 3.38 -14.62 23.95
CA TRP A 265 2.40 -15.69 24.11
C TRP A 265 2.40 -16.30 25.52
N ALA A 266 3.56 -16.39 26.17
CA ALA A 266 3.64 -16.84 27.56
C ALA A 266 3.02 -15.82 28.54
N ARG A 267 3.28 -14.52 28.33
CA ARG A 267 2.67 -13.43 29.10
C ARG A 267 1.16 -13.36 28.87
N GLU A 268 0.71 -13.53 27.62
CA GLU A 268 -0.71 -13.53 27.28
C GLU A 268 -1.46 -14.66 27.98
N HIS A 269 -0.88 -15.86 28.02
CA HIS A 269 -1.42 -16.97 28.81
C HIS A 269 -1.60 -16.60 30.28
N ASN A 270 -0.56 -16.05 30.93
CA ASN A 270 -0.60 -15.67 32.33
C ASN A 270 -1.60 -14.53 32.60
N ARG A 271 -1.72 -13.59 31.67
CA ARG A 271 -2.71 -12.50 31.69
C ARG A 271 -4.13 -13.06 31.62
N LEU A 272 -4.40 -13.96 30.67
CA LEU A 272 -5.68 -14.65 30.50
C LEU A 272 -6.04 -15.48 31.74
N ALA A 273 -5.11 -16.30 32.26
CA ALA A 273 -5.32 -17.10 33.46
C ALA A 273 -5.68 -16.23 34.67
N SER A 274 -4.98 -15.11 34.85
CA SER A 274 -5.26 -14.15 35.93
C SER A 274 -6.64 -13.51 35.80
N LYS A 275 -7.05 -13.11 34.59
CA LYS A 275 -8.39 -12.55 34.33
C LYS A 275 -9.49 -13.60 34.48
N LEU A 276 -9.24 -14.84 34.04
CA LEU A 276 -10.18 -15.94 34.22
C LEU A 276 -10.36 -16.28 35.70
N LYS A 277 -9.29 -16.25 36.50
CA LYS A 277 -9.36 -16.42 37.97
C LYS A 277 -10.17 -15.32 38.63
N SER A 278 -9.99 -14.06 38.23
CA SER A 278 -10.76 -12.95 38.80
C SER A 278 -12.24 -13.02 38.43
N LEU A 279 -12.57 -13.47 37.22
CA LEU A 279 -13.95 -13.68 36.77
C LEU A 279 -14.58 -14.96 37.36
N ASN A 280 -13.77 -15.99 37.62
CA ASN A 280 -14.21 -17.30 38.09
C ASN A 280 -13.38 -17.75 39.30
N PRO A 281 -13.58 -17.18 40.50
CA PRO A 281 -12.74 -17.44 41.67
C PRO A 281 -12.66 -18.91 42.10
N ASN A 282 -13.71 -19.69 41.83
CA ASN A 282 -13.83 -21.10 42.22
C ASN A 282 -13.18 -22.08 41.22
N TRP A 283 -12.66 -21.62 40.08
CA TRP A 283 -11.97 -22.52 39.16
C TRP A 283 -10.63 -22.98 39.75
N ASN A 284 -10.35 -24.28 39.61
CA ASN A 284 -9.08 -24.88 39.99
C ASN A 284 -7.99 -24.55 38.94
N ASP A 285 -6.74 -24.84 39.31
CA ASP A 285 -5.57 -24.59 38.48
C ASP A 285 -5.68 -25.19 37.07
N GLU A 286 -6.10 -26.46 36.98
CA GLU A 286 -6.27 -27.17 35.71
C GLU A 286 -7.28 -26.49 34.78
N LYS A 287 -8.43 -26.13 35.32
CA LYS A 287 -9.49 -25.49 34.52
C LYS A 287 -9.05 -24.13 34.00
N LEU A 288 -8.34 -23.36 34.83
CA LEU A 288 -7.79 -22.06 34.46
C LEU A 288 -6.75 -22.22 33.35
N PHE A 289 -5.78 -23.11 33.55
CA PHE A 289 -4.71 -23.37 32.60
C PHE A 289 -5.25 -23.78 31.23
N GLN A 290 -6.13 -24.79 31.18
CA GLN A 290 -6.66 -25.30 29.91
C GLN A 290 -7.55 -24.27 29.20
N THR A 291 -8.30 -23.47 29.95
CA THR A 291 -9.15 -22.43 29.35
C THR A 291 -8.29 -21.26 28.84
N ALA A 292 -7.25 -20.85 29.57
CA ALA A 292 -6.30 -19.83 29.10
C ALA A 292 -5.54 -20.31 27.85
N ARG A 293 -5.03 -21.55 27.86
CA ARG A 293 -4.38 -22.20 26.71
C ARG A 293 -5.31 -22.25 25.50
N GLN A 294 -6.57 -22.67 25.67
CA GLN A 294 -7.55 -22.71 24.59
C GLN A 294 -7.80 -21.34 23.95
N ILE A 295 -7.90 -20.27 24.77
CA ILE A 295 -8.10 -18.90 24.24
C ILE A 295 -6.85 -18.42 23.52
N ALA A 296 -5.66 -18.58 24.11
CA ALA A 296 -4.39 -18.16 23.49
C ALA A 296 -4.16 -18.87 22.15
N ILE A 297 -4.45 -20.17 22.06
CA ILE A 297 -4.38 -20.92 20.79
C ILE A 297 -5.36 -20.35 19.77
N ALA A 298 -6.59 -20.05 20.17
CA ALA A 298 -7.58 -19.49 19.27
C ALA A 298 -7.19 -18.09 18.76
N GLU A 299 -6.61 -17.25 19.61
CA GLU A 299 -6.05 -15.95 19.22
C GLU A 299 -4.86 -16.13 18.27
N HIS A 300 -3.96 -17.08 18.55
CA HIS A 300 -2.83 -17.40 17.69
C HIS A 300 -3.27 -17.90 16.31
N GLN A 301 -4.24 -18.80 16.25
CA GLN A 301 -4.83 -19.30 15.01
C GLN A 301 -5.49 -18.17 14.21
N TYR A 302 -6.23 -17.27 14.88
CA TYR A 302 -6.86 -16.13 14.22
C TYR A 302 -5.83 -15.14 13.66
N ILE A 303 -4.85 -14.70 14.46
CA ILE A 303 -3.79 -13.78 14.02
C ILE A 303 -3.03 -14.40 12.84
N SER A 304 -2.66 -15.68 12.92
CA SER A 304 -1.94 -16.37 11.86
C SER A 304 -2.76 -16.45 10.56
N TYR A 305 -4.01 -16.91 10.59
CA TYR A 305 -4.77 -17.15 9.36
C TYR A 305 -5.48 -15.92 8.80
N TYR A 306 -5.87 -14.96 9.64
CA TYR A 306 -6.68 -13.80 9.23
C TYR A 306 -5.90 -12.49 9.18
N GLU A 307 -4.77 -12.37 9.88
CA GLU A 307 -3.92 -11.18 9.86
C GLU A 307 -2.61 -11.42 9.08
N LEU A 308 -1.90 -12.52 9.35
CA LEU A 308 -0.56 -12.79 8.80
C LEU A 308 -0.59 -13.44 7.42
N LEU A 309 -1.06 -14.69 7.31
CA LEU A 309 -1.02 -15.48 6.06
C LEU A 309 -1.66 -14.80 4.84
N PRO A 310 -2.74 -14.00 4.96
CA PRO A 310 -3.29 -13.28 3.83
C PRO A 310 -2.32 -12.30 3.17
N LEU A 311 -1.31 -11.81 3.91
CA LEU A 311 -0.25 -10.95 3.41
C LEU A 311 0.81 -11.74 2.62
N PHE A 312 0.99 -13.02 2.95
CA PHE A 312 1.98 -13.89 2.32
C PHE A 312 1.43 -14.67 1.13
N LEU A 313 0.19 -15.17 1.22
CA LEU A 313 -0.42 -16.10 0.27
C LEU A 313 -1.50 -15.45 -0.62
N GLY A 314 -1.85 -14.19 -0.32
CA GLY A 314 -2.91 -13.46 -0.98
C GLY A 314 -4.28 -13.78 -0.40
N ARG A 315 -4.92 -12.76 0.21
CA ARG A 315 -6.25 -12.86 0.82
C ARG A 315 -7.30 -13.48 -0.09
N GLU A 316 -7.35 -13.03 -1.35
CA GLU A 316 -8.30 -13.53 -2.35
C GLU A 316 -8.07 -15.01 -2.66
N ASN A 317 -6.82 -15.46 -2.71
CA ASN A 317 -6.49 -16.88 -2.92
C ASN A 317 -6.99 -17.71 -1.74
N MET A 318 -6.75 -17.25 -0.51
CA MET A 318 -7.19 -17.94 0.70
C MET A 318 -8.72 -18.01 0.84
N LEU A 319 -9.45 -16.95 0.46
CA LEU A 319 -10.91 -16.93 0.43
C LEU A 319 -11.46 -17.91 -0.61
N LYS A 320 -10.94 -17.88 -1.85
CA LYS A 320 -11.36 -18.77 -2.94
C LYS A 320 -11.10 -20.24 -2.61
N SER A 321 -9.96 -20.55 -2.00
CA SER A 321 -9.58 -21.89 -1.59
C SER A 321 -10.20 -22.34 -0.27
N LYS A 322 -11.07 -21.52 0.34
CA LYS A 322 -11.75 -21.81 1.61
C LYS A 322 -10.80 -22.13 2.77
N ILE A 323 -9.62 -21.49 2.77
CA ILE A 323 -8.71 -21.49 3.91
C ILE A 323 -9.22 -20.52 4.98
N ILE A 324 -9.80 -19.39 4.55
CA ILE A 324 -10.44 -18.39 5.41
C ILE A 324 -11.83 -18.04 4.91
N TYR A 325 -12.65 -17.42 5.78
CA TYR A 325 -14.04 -17.09 5.51
C TYR A 325 -14.41 -15.67 5.99
N GLU A 326 -15.31 -14.99 5.28
CA GLU A 326 -15.87 -13.70 5.74
C GLU A 326 -17.06 -13.85 6.71
N LYS A 327 -17.34 -15.09 7.14
CA LYS A 327 -18.46 -15.40 8.03
C LYS A 327 -18.09 -15.12 9.49
N GLN A 328 -19.05 -14.59 10.25
CA GLN A 328 -18.88 -14.27 11.68
C GLN A 328 -19.03 -15.50 12.60
N GLY A 329 -19.91 -16.45 12.26
CA GLY A 329 -20.16 -17.66 13.04
C GLY A 329 -19.19 -18.82 12.76
N PHE A 330 -19.49 -20.00 13.31
CA PHE A 330 -18.67 -21.21 13.15
C PHE A 330 -18.57 -21.69 11.70
N ILE A 331 -17.44 -22.33 11.41
CA ILE A 331 -17.13 -23.07 10.19
C ILE A 331 -16.88 -24.53 10.58
N ASN A 332 -17.89 -25.37 10.36
CA ASN A 332 -17.87 -26.79 10.69
C ASN A 332 -17.55 -27.63 9.45
N ASP A 333 -16.32 -27.54 8.96
CA ASP A 333 -15.84 -28.23 7.75
C ASP A 333 -14.59 -29.10 8.02
N TYR A 334 -14.37 -29.48 9.29
CA TYR A 334 -13.37 -30.47 9.69
C TYR A 334 -13.50 -31.75 8.87
N ASP A 335 -12.38 -32.25 8.38
CA ASP A 335 -12.27 -33.46 7.58
C ASP A 335 -11.48 -34.53 8.34
N GLU A 336 -12.19 -35.48 8.93
CA GLU A 336 -11.60 -36.57 9.72
C GLU A 336 -10.70 -37.52 8.90
N ASN A 337 -10.80 -37.51 7.57
CA ASN A 337 -9.97 -38.35 6.71
C ASN A 337 -8.73 -37.61 6.20
N MET A 338 -8.60 -36.31 6.49
CA MET A 338 -7.42 -35.53 6.15
C MET A 338 -6.34 -35.70 7.20
N ARG A 339 -5.18 -36.26 6.82
CA ARG A 339 -4.03 -36.29 7.75
C ARG A 339 -3.54 -34.86 8.03
N PRO A 340 -3.02 -34.56 9.21
CA PRO A 340 -2.54 -33.22 9.57
C PRO A 340 -1.05 -32.98 9.27
N HIS A 341 -0.28 -34.00 8.91
CA HIS A 341 1.18 -33.94 8.81
C HIS A 341 1.66 -32.82 7.87
N VAL A 342 2.79 -32.21 8.23
CA VAL A 342 3.42 -31.15 7.45
C VAL A 342 4.14 -31.74 6.24
N PHE A 343 4.02 -31.08 5.10
CA PHE A 343 4.78 -31.44 3.90
C PHE A 343 6.27 -31.14 4.10
N ASN A 344 7.14 -32.07 3.74
CA ASN A 344 8.59 -31.87 3.78
C ASN A 344 8.99 -30.69 2.85
N GLU A 345 8.32 -30.56 1.70
CA GLU A 345 8.49 -29.42 0.79
C GLU A 345 8.07 -28.08 1.40
N GLN A 346 7.12 -28.06 2.33
CA GLN A 346 6.78 -26.86 3.09
C GLN A 346 7.91 -26.52 4.07
N ALA A 347 8.28 -27.47 4.93
CA ALA A 347 9.17 -27.24 6.06
C ALA A 347 10.63 -26.97 5.63
N GLN A 348 11.10 -27.67 4.59
CA GLN A 348 12.49 -27.57 4.12
C GLN A 348 12.64 -26.88 2.76
N GLY A 349 11.54 -26.41 2.17
CA GLY A 349 11.51 -25.70 0.89
C GLY A 349 10.83 -24.35 1.01
N ALA A 350 9.50 -24.33 0.86
CA ALA A 350 8.72 -23.12 0.68
C ALA A 350 8.86 -22.11 1.84
N MET A 351 8.82 -22.55 3.09
CA MET A 351 8.95 -21.64 4.24
C MET A 351 10.34 -21.01 4.37
N ARG A 352 11.38 -21.61 3.77
CA ARG A 352 12.75 -21.05 3.75
C ARG A 352 12.85 -19.82 2.86
N ARG A 353 11.86 -19.59 1.98
CA ARG A 353 11.75 -18.36 1.18
C ARG A 353 11.91 -17.10 2.02
N TYR A 354 11.31 -17.10 3.20
CA TYR A 354 11.24 -15.91 4.06
C TYR A 354 12.55 -15.61 4.80
N HIS A 355 13.54 -16.51 4.76
CA HIS A 355 14.87 -16.19 5.25
C HIS A 355 15.53 -15.05 4.45
N THR A 356 15.18 -14.88 3.16
CA THR A 356 15.69 -13.73 2.37
C THR A 356 15.11 -12.39 2.84
N MET A 357 14.05 -12.42 3.65
CA MET A 357 13.39 -11.22 4.17
C MET A 357 13.93 -10.77 5.55
N ILE A 358 14.88 -11.52 6.13
CA ILE A 358 15.47 -11.23 7.45
C ILE A 358 16.36 -9.97 7.37
N GLN A 359 16.08 -9.01 8.25
CA GLN A 359 16.88 -7.79 8.40
C GLN A 359 18.23 -8.06 9.08
N GLY A 360 19.25 -7.31 8.66
CA GLY A 360 20.59 -7.39 9.27
C GLY A 360 20.73 -6.58 10.57
N GLU A 361 19.77 -5.71 10.85
CA GLU A 361 19.80 -4.81 12.01
C GLU A 361 18.39 -4.60 12.58
N VAL A 362 18.34 -4.29 13.88
CA VAL A 362 17.10 -4.07 14.63
C VAL A 362 17.12 -2.67 15.22
N ASP A 363 16.13 -1.86 14.86
CA ASP A 363 15.92 -0.53 15.43
C ASP A 363 15.28 -0.61 16.82
N LEU A 364 15.78 0.24 17.72
CA LEU A 364 15.12 0.56 18.98
C LEU A 364 14.46 1.93 18.86
N VAL A 365 13.15 1.93 18.99
CA VAL A 365 12.30 3.10 18.79
C VAL A 365 11.72 3.55 20.12
N ASN A 366 11.67 4.86 20.37
CA ASN A 366 11.05 5.40 21.59
C ASN A 366 9.52 5.57 21.44
N GLU A 367 8.80 5.93 22.50
CA GLU A 367 7.34 6.19 22.44
C GLU A 367 6.94 7.27 21.41
N GLY A 368 7.85 8.18 21.07
CA GLY A 368 7.63 9.22 20.06
C GLY A 368 7.66 8.69 18.61
N GLY A 369 8.07 7.44 18.40
CA GLY A 369 8.23 6.84 17.07
C GLY A 369 9.57 7.16 16.40
N CYS A 370 10.54 7.70 17.14
CA CYS A 370 11.89 7.96 16.61
C CYS A 370 12.85 6.82 17.00
N PRO A 371 13.60 6.25 16.05
CA PRO A 371 14.74 5.39 16.35
C PRO A 371 15.77 6.18 17.17
N TYR A 372 16.26 5.59 18.26
CA TYR A 372 17.32 6.20 19.09
C TYR A 372 18.60 5.36 19.15
N ARG A 373 18.52 4.09 18.72
CA ARG A 373 19.64 3.15 18.64
C ARG A 373 19.27 2.03 17.68
N TYR A 374 20.27 1.36 17.12
CA TYR A 374 20.11 0.11 16.39
C TYR A 374 21.11 -0.94 16.91
N ALA A 375 20.89 -2.21 16.59
CA ALA A 375 21.82 -3.30 16.85
C ALA A 375 21.93 -4.21 15.62
N ASN A 376 23.14 -4.60 15.23
CA ASN A 376 23.31 -5.60 14.18
C ASN A 376 22.87 -6.97 14.70
N LEU A 377 22.23 -7.77 13.86
CA LEU A 377 21.75 -9.10 14.21
C LEU A 377 22.90 -10.01 14.70
N ARG A 378 24.07 -9.93 14.06
CA ARG A 378 25.29 -10.66 14.46
C ARG A 378 25.73 -10.40 15.91
N ASP A 379 25.37 -9.25 16.47
CA ASP A 379 25.79 -8.84 17.81
C ASP A 379 24.81 -9.32 18.90
N VAL A 380 23.58 -9.70 18.53
CA VAL A 380 22.46 -9.98 19.46
C VAL A 380 21.82 -11.37 19.32
N VAL A 381 22.14 -12.12 18.26
CA VAL A 381 21.76 -13.53 18.08
C VAL A 381 22.32 -14.40 19.22
N ASN A 382 21.52 -15.35 19.71
CA ASN A 382 21.83 -16.21 20.86
C ASN A 382 22.19 -15.45 22.15
N LYS A 383 21.78 -14.18 22.31
CA LYS A 383 22.07 -13.35 23.49
C LYS A 383 20.78 -12.81 24.12
N PRO A 384 19.92 -13.67 24.70
CA PRO A 384 18.61 -13.26 25.21
C PRO A 384 18.69 -12.20 26.33
N ASN A 385 19.76 -12.20 27.12
CA ASN A 385 20.02 -11.18 28.14
C ASN A 385 19.97 -9.74 27.64
N TRP A 386 20.33 -9.53 26.37
CA TRP A 386 20.29 -8.20 25.78
C TRP A 386 18.87 -7.62 25.79
N LEU A 387 17.82 -8.46 25.78
CA LEU A 387 16.44 -8.02 25.93
C LEU A 387 16.12 -7.46 27.32
N GLU A 388 16.76 -8.01 28.37
CA GLU A 388 16.53 -7.61 29.77
C GLU A 388 17.24 -6.29 30.14
N GLU A 389 18.12 -5.79 29.29
CA GLU A 389 18.87 -4.57 29.53
C GLU A 389 18.04 -3.31 29.20
N ARG A 390 18.02 -2.34 30.12
CA ARG A 390 17.45 -1.00 29.91
C ARG A 390 15.99 -1.07 29.40
N ASP A 391 15.68 -0.33 28.33
CA ASP A 391 14.39 -0.29 27.64
C ASP A 391 14.45 -1.06 26.30
N ASN A 392 15.28 -2.11 26.23
CA ASN A 392 15.50 -2.81 24.96
C ASN A 392 14.24 -3.53 24.49
N LEU A 393 13.55 -4.27 25.37
CA LEU A 393 12.29 -4.94 25.04
C LEU A 393 11.29 -3.98 24.39
N ASP A 394 10.97 -2.86 25.05
CA ASP A 394 9.93 -1.96 24.57
C ASP A 394 10.40 -1.20 23.32
N GLY A 395 11.70 -0.85 23.27
CA GLY A 395 12.35 -0.26 22.11
C GLY A 395 12.26 -1.12 20.85
N ILE A 396 12.54 -2.42 20.99
CA ILE A 396 12.52 -3.40 19.90
C ILE A 396 11.08 -3.71 19.50
N VAL A 397 10.15 -3.86 20.45
CA VAL A 397 8.74 -4.08 20.12
C VAL A 397 8.19 -2.93 19.29
N ARG A 398 8.54 -1.68 19.62
CA ARG A 398 8.19 -0.52 18.76
C ARG A 398 8.90 -0.61 17.41
N GLY A 399 10.21 -0.89 17.40
CA GLY A 399 11.03 -1.02 16.20
C GLY A 399 10.53 -2.07 15.21
N MET A 400 10.31 -3.31 15.64
CA MET A 400 9.82 -4.40 14.78
C MET A 400 8.44 -4.13 14.18
N ASN A 401 7.67 -3.24 14.79
CA ASN A 401 6.35 -2.81 14.34
C ASN A 401 6.42 -1.56 13.43
N THR A 402 7.57 -0.90 13.29
CA THR A 402 7.71 0.30 12.41
C THR A 402 8.77 0.14 11.34
N GLN A 403 9.79 -0.68 11.58
CA GLN A 403 10.88 -0.94 10.64
C GLN A 403 10.40 -1.88 9.52
N PRO A 404 10.71 -1.57 8.24
CA PRO A 404 10.36 -2.44 7.12
C PRO A 404 11.12 -3.76 7.16
N ALA A 405 10.46 -4.83 6.70
CA ALA A 405 11.14 -6.08 6.35
C ALA A 405 12.01 -5.90 5.09
N ILE A 406 12.76 -6.92 4.69
CA ILE A 406 13.40 -6.94 3.35
C ILE A 406 12.40 -7.43 2.30
N ALA A 407 12.44 -6.84 1.12
CA ALA A 407 11.59 -7.22 -0.01
C ALA A 407 11.82 -8.70 -0.40
N PRO A 408 10.76 -9.42 -0.78
CA PRO A 408 10.87 -10.84 -1.16
C PRO A 408 11.53 -10.98 -2.54
N ASP A 409 12.87 -10.94 -2.58
CA ASP A 409 13.70 -11.22 -3.75
C ASP A 409 14.76 -12.28 -3.41
N THR A 410 15.64 -12.64 -4.35
CA THR A 410 16.69 -13.64 -4.18
C THR A 410 17.82 -13.16 -3.29
N PHE A 411 17.91 -11.86 -3.01
CA PHE A 411 18.98 -11.25 -2.22
C PHE A 411 18.86 -11.56 -0.73
N ALA A 412 19.99 -11.68 -0.05
CA ALA A 412 20.07 -11.99 1.38
C ALA A 412 21.19 -11.19 2.05
N LYS A 413 20.95 -10.69 3.25
CA LYS A 413 21.95 -9.96 4.04
C LYS A 413 23.14 -10.85 4.40
N ARG A 414 24.34 -10.25 4.43
CA ARG A 414 25.56 -10.92 4.93
C ARG A 414 25.41 -11.47 6.35
N GLU A 415 24.53 -10.88 7.13
CA GLU A 415 24.24 -11.24 8.52
C GLU A 415 23.73 -12.68 8.63
N ILE A 416 23.07 -13.20 7.59
CA ILE A 416 22.63 -14.60 7.52
C ILE A 416 23.47 -15.47 6.57
N THR A 417 24.20 -14.88 5.61
CA THR A 417 25.04 -15.65 4.64
C THR A 417 26.52 -15.74 5.00
N ALA A 418 26.96 -15.03 6.05
CA ALA A 418 28.35 -15.01 6.51
C ALA A 418 28.52 -14.92 8.04
N TYR A 419 27.55 -14.35 8.76
CA TYR A 419 27.66 -14.07 10.19
C TYR A 419 26.64 -14.82 11.06
N LEU A 420 25.94 -15.81 10.51
CA LEU A 420 24.95 -16.59 11.27
C LEU A 420 25.64 -17.31 12.44
N PHE A 421 25.14 -17.14 13.67
CA PHE A 421 25.66 -17.76 14.88
C PHE A 421 27.18 -17.55 15.10
N ILE A 422 27.68 -16.35 14.80
CA ILE A 422 29.11 -16.03 14.90
C ILE A 422 29.70 -16.26 16.30
N ASN A 423 28.95 -16.06 17.39
CA ASN A 423 29.32 -16.47 18.76
C ASN A 423 30.81 -16.24 19.14
N ASN A 424 31.33 -15.02 18.93
CA ASN A 424 32.72 -14.58 19.16
C ASN A 424 33.80 -15.21 18.25
N LYS A 425 33.42 -15.99 17.24
CA LYS A 425 34.31 -16.43 16.15
C LYS A 425 34.52 -15.29 15.14
N PRO A 426 35.58 -15.31 14.32
CA PRO A 426 35.81 -14.24 13.34
C PRO A 426 34.85 -14.31 12.12
N VAL A 427 34.24 -15.47 11.87
CA VAL A 427 33.24 -15.71 10.82
C VAL A 427 32.16 -16.67 11.32
N GLY A 428 30.93 -16.51 10.83
CA GLY A 428 29.79 -17.37 11.17
C GLY A 428 29.47 -18.38 10.07
N LEU A 429 28.28 -18.95 10.15
CA LEU A 429 27.74 -19.88 9.15
C LEU A 429 26.95 -19.12 8.06
N ASP A 430 26.55 -19.87 7.03
CA ASP A 430 25.67 -19.41 5.96
C ASP A 430 24.34 -20.17 6.02
N LEU A 431 23.26 -19.46 6.39
CA LEU A 431 21.91 -20.00 6.51
C LEU A 431 21.40 -20.59 5.20
N ILE A 432 21.62 -19.89 4.09
CA ILE A 432 21.14 -20.30 2.76
C ILE A 432 21.85 -21.56 2.29
N THR A 433 23.17 -21.64 2.52
CA THR A 433 23.93 -22.88 2.26
C THR A 433 23.37 -24.05 3.07
N ARG A 434 23.02 -23.83 4.34
CA ARG A 434 22.43 -24.86 5.19
C ARG A 434 21.03 -25.26 4.75
N ASP A 435 20.18 -24.32 4.35
CA ASP A 435 18.82 -24.61 3.84
C ASP A 435 18.89 -25.45 2.57
N LEU A 436 19.75 -25.06 1.62
CA LEU A 436 19.97 -25.83 0.40
C LEU A 436 20.44 -27.25 0.71
N GLN A 437 21.47 -27.37 1.55
CA GLN A 437 22.01 -28.69 1.91
C GLN A 437 20.99 -29.53 2.68
N ARG A 438 20.22 -28.92 3.59
CA ARG A 438 19.14 -29.59 4.34
C ARG A 438 18.07 -30.12 3.39
N SER A 439 17.70 -29.36 2.35
CA SER A 439 16.73 -29.81 1.35
C SER A 439 17.21 -31.06 0.58
N ARG A 440 18.51 -31.14 0.29
CA ARG A 440 19.15 -32.30 -0.35
C ARG A 440 19.20 -33.52 0.58
N ILE A 441 19.52 -33.30 1.86
CA ILE A 441 19.49 -34.34 2.91
C ILE A 441 18.08 -34.91 3.08
N HIS A 442 17.05 -34.06 2.98
CA HIS A 442 15.64 -34.46 3.03
C HIS A 442 15.11 -35.04 1.71
N GLY A 443 15.97 -35.19 0.70
CA GLY A 443 15.64 -35.78 -0.59
C GLY A 443 14.46 -35.09 -1.26
N LEU A 444 14.32 -33.76 -1.11
CA LEU A 444 13.23 -33.03 -1.77
C LEU A 444 13.33 -33.24 -3.29
N ALA A 445 12.16 -33.33 -3.93
CA ALA A 445 12.08 -33.40 -5.39
C ALA A 445 12.67 -32.13 -6.03
N SER A 446 13.01 -32.19 -7.31
CA SER A 446 13.52 -31.01 -8.01
C SER A 446 12.45 -29.93 -8.10
N TYR A 447 12.88 -28.68 -8.30
CA TYR A 447 11.95 -27.60 -8.61
C TYR A 447 11.03 -27.95 -9.78
N ASN A 448 11.58 -28.60 -10.81
CA ASN A 448 10.83 -28.98 -12.01
C ASN A 448 9.76 -30.06 -11.75
N ASP A 449 9.98 -30.97 -10.80
CA ASP A 449 8.96 -31.93 -10.39
C ASP A 449 7.84 -31.26 -9.59
N ILE A 450 8.20 -30.34 -8.67
CA ILE A 450 7.21 -29.69 -7.81
C ILE A 450 6.35 -28.70 -8.59
N ARG A 451 6.93 -27.95 -9.55
CA ARG A 451 6.13 -27.08 -10.43
C ARG A 451 5.11 -27.89 -11.23
N GLU A 452 5.48 -29.09 -11.70
CA GLU A 452 4.57 -30.01 -12.39
C GLU A 452 3.44 -30.48 -11.45
N LYS A 453 3.76 -30.81 -10.19
CA LYS A 453 2.76 -31.16 -9.17
C LYS A 453 1.84 -29.99 -8.82
N CYS A 454 2.30 -28.76 -8.98
CA CYS A 454 1.49 -27.55 -8.84
C CYS A 454 0.70 -27.20 -10.12
N GLY A 455 0.82 -28.01 -11.16
CA GLY A 455 0.05 -27.91 -12.41
C GLY A 455 0.79 -27.18 -13.54
N PHE A 456 1.99 -26.66 -13.32
CA PHE A 456 2.76 -26.00 -14.37
C PHE A 456 3.34 -27.01 -15.36
N LYS A 457 3.67 -26.55 -16.57
CA LYS A 457 4.36 -27.41 -17.54
C LYS A 457 5.75 -27.76 -16.99
N LYS A 458 6.10 -29.04 -17.01
CA LYS A 458 7.47 -29.48 -16.75
C LYS A 458 8.40 -28.90 -17.82
N ALA A 459 9.48 -28.26 -17.39
CA ALA A 459 10.48 -27.67 -18.28
C ALA A 459 11.35 -28.76 -18.91
N GLU A 460 11.53 -28.69 -20.23
CA GLU A 460 12.49 -29.52 -20.97
C GLU A 460 13.81 -28.76 -21.15
N THR A 461 13.73 -27.43 -21.26
CA THR A 461 14.87 -26.52 -21.37
C THR A 461 14.79 -25.44 -20.31
N PHE A 462 15.91 -24.77 -20.01
CA PHE A 462 15.90 -23.66 -19.06
C PHE A 462 15.02 -22.48 -19.52
N ASP A 463 14.81 -22.29 -20.83
CA ASP A 463 13.96 -21.23 -21.37
C ASP A 463 12.48 -21.46 -21.05
N ASP A 464 12.06 -22.69 -20.76
CA ASP A 464 10.71 -23.01 -20.26
C ASP A 464 10.46 -22.47 -18.82
N PHE A 465 11.47 -21.91 -18.15
CA PHE A 465 11.31 -21.18 -16.89
C PHE A 465 10.95 -19.69 -17.07
N LEU A 466 11.01 -19.15 -18.30
CA LEU A 466 10.71 -17.74 -18.58
C LEU A 466 9.24 -17.35 -18.35
N ASP A 467 8.37 -18.32 -18.10
CA ASP A 467 6.97 -18.09 -17.74
C ASP A 467 6.81 -17.45 -16.35
N HIS A 468 7.72 -17.77 -15.41
CA HIS A 468 7.67 -17.29 -14.03
C HIS A 468 9.00 -16.77 -13.47
N ILE A 469 10.12 -16.97 -14.17
CA ILE A 469 11.47 -16.55 -13.75
C ILE A 469 12.04 -15.53 -14.74
N GLU A 470 12.65 -14.47 -14.23
CA GLU A 470 13.22 -13.41 -15.06
C GLU A 470 14.40 -13.91 -15.93
N PRO A 471 14.58 -13.37 -17.15
CA PRO A 471 15.62 -13.83 -18.08
C PRO A 471 17.03 -13.88 -17.47
N LYS A 472 17.41 -12.87 -16.69
CA LYS A 472 18.72 -12.83 -16.01
C LYS A 472 18.91 -13.97 -15.01
N LYS A 473 17.84 -14.36 -14.30
CA LYS A 473 17.85 -15.45 -13.32
C LYS A 473 17.84 -16.83 -14.02
N VAL A 474 17.18 -16.95 -15.17
CA VAL A 474 17.27 -18.15 -16.04
C VAL A 474 18.69 -18.35 -16.57
N GLU A 475 19.35 -17.29 -17.04
CA GLU A 475 20.76 -17.36 -17.46
C GLU A 475 21.70 -17.75 -16.32
N LEU A 476 21.39 -17.34 -15.09
CA LEU A 476 22.12 -17.78 -13.91
C LEU A 476 21.93 -19.28 -13.65
N LEU A 477 20.71 -19.81 -13.79
CA LEU A 477 20.45 -21.25 -13.66
C LEU A 477 21.22 -22.06 -14.71
N LYS A 478 21.25 -21.62 -15.98
CA LYS A 478 22.01 -22.27 -17.06
C LYS A 478 23.50 -22.40 -16.74
N LYS A 479 24.06 -21.45 -15.97
CA LYS A 479 25.46 -21.47 -15.54
C LYS A 479 25.70 -22.40 -14.37
N LEU A 480 24.71 -22.57 -13.50
CA LEU A 480 24.85 -23.34 -12.26
C LEU A 480 24.47 -24.81 -12.45
N TYR A 481 23.36 -25.10 -13.13
CA TYR A 481 22.82 -26.45 -13.27
C TYR A 481 22.95 -26.97 -14.71
N ASP A 482 23.12 -28.29 -14.85
CA ASP A 482 23.23 -28.96 -16.15
C ASP A 482 21.88 -29.10 -16.86
N HIS A 483 20.79 -29.24 -16.12
CA HIS A 483 19.46 -29.50 -16.65
C HIS A 483 18.35 -28.92 -15.73
N PRO A 484 17.17 -28.53 -16.25
CA PRO A 484 16.02 -28.10 -15.43
C PRO A 484 15.65 -29.05 -14.28
N ASP A 485 15.71 -30.37 -14.51
CA ASP A 485 15.45 -31.40 -13.48
C ASP A 485 16.53 -31.49 -12.39
N SER A 486 17.67 -30.82 -12.56
CA SER A 486 18.71 -30.75 -11.55
C SER A 486 18.50 -29.59 -10.57
N VAL A 487 17.65 -28.61 -10.89
CA VAL A 487 17.42 -27.42 -10.07
C VAL A 487 16.79 -27.79 -8.72
N ASP A 488 17.46 -27.40 -7.64
CA ASP A 488 16.95 -27.63 -6.27
C ASP A 488 15.69 -26.81 -6.02
N LEU A 489 14.71 -27.40 -5.31
CA LEU A 489 13.45 -26.71 -4.97
C LEU A 489 13.70 -25.36 -4.29
N VAL A 490 14.62 -25.32 -3.32
CA VAL A 490 14.97 -24.11 -2.55
C VAL A 490 15.46 -22.97 -3.45
N VAL A 491 16.14 -23.30 -4.56
CA VAL A 491 16.63 -22.31 -5.52
C VAL A 491 15.53 -21.90 -6.46
N GLY A 492 14.91 -22.86 -7.14
CA GLY A 492 13.92 -22.61 -8.18
C GLY A 492 12.72 -21.81 -7.66
N GLY A 493 12.17 -22.17 -6.49
CA GLY A 493 11.03 -21.44 -5.94
C GLY A 493 11.38 -20.05 -5.36
N THR A 494 12.64 -19.82 -4.97
CA THR A 494 13.10 -18.49 -4.50
C THR A 494 13.27 -17.51 -5.65
N ILE A 495 13.76 -17.97 -6.79
CA ILE A 495 14.01 -17.11 -7.96
C ILE A 495 12.75 -16.79 -8.78
N GLU A 496 11.64 -17.52 -8.55
CA GLU A 496 10.34 -17.18 -9.13
C GLU A 496 9.93 -15.76 -8.74
N LYS A 497 9.33 -15.05 -9.70
CA LYS A 497 8.69 -13.77 -9.43
C LYS A 497 7.48 -14.00 -8.52
N ALA A 498 7.36 -13.19 -7.47
CA ALA A 498 6.19 -13.24 -6.58
C ALA A 498 4.88 -13.00 -7.35
N GLU A 499 3.84 -13.77 -7.03
CA GLU A 499 2.51 -13.53 -7.59
C GLU A 499 1.89 -12.25 -7.00
N GLU A 500 1.02 -11.59 -7.77
CA GLU A 500 0.35 -10.37 -7.32
C GLU A 500 -0.42 -10.60 -6.01
N GLY A 501 -0.17 -9.75 -5.01
CA GLY A 501 -0.76 -9.87 -3.67
C GLY A 501 -0.16 -10.96 -2.79
N THR A 502 0.98 -11.56 -3.17
CA THR A 502 1.68 -12.60 -2.41
C THR A 502 3.16 -12.24 -2.19
N MET A 503 3.85 -12.99 -1.34
CA MET A 503 5.29 -12.81 -1.06
C MET A 503 6.17 -13.92 -1.68
N SER A 504 5.59 -14.78 -2.52
CA SER A 504 6.28 -15.94 -3.08
C SER A 504 5.84 -16.20 -4.52
N GLY A 505 6.69 -16.88 -5.29
CA GLY A 505 6.30 -17.36 -6.60
C GLY A 505 5.21 -18.43 -6.57
N PRO A 506 4.62 -18.74 -7.73
CA PRO A 506 3.47 -19.64 -7.84
C PRO A 506 3.74 -21.05 -7.32
N THR A 507 4.95 -21.58 -7.45
CA THR A 507 5.27 -22.93 -6.97
C THR A 507 5.27 -22.98 -5.44
N TYR A 508 5.93 -22.02 -4.78
CA TYR A 508 5.91 -21.94 -3.32
C TYR A 508 4.53 -21.57 -2.76
N ASN A 509 3.81 -20.66 -3.42
CA ASN A 509 2.46 -20.31 -3.01
C ASN A 509 1.53 -21.54 -3.07
N CYS A 510 1.65 -22.37 -4.11
CA CYS A 510 0.95 -23.66 -4.20
C CYS A 510 1.24 -24.61 -3.01
N ILE A 511 2.51 -24.79 -2.65
CA ILE A 511 2.92 -25.66 -1.52
C ILE A 511 2.30 -25.15 -0.21
N MET A 512 2.45 -23.84 0.07
CA MET A 512 1.94 -23.23 1.29
C MET A 512 0.42 -23.25 1.38
N MET A 513 -0.27 -22.92 0.29
CA MET A 513 -1.74 -22.98 0.21
C MET A 513 -2.27 -24.39 0.51
N LYS A 514 -1.61 -25.43 -0.02
CA LYS A 514 -1.93 -26.83 0.29
C LYS A 514 -1.69 -27.16 1.75
N GLN A 515 -0.55 -26.73 2.31
CA GLN A 515 -0.25 -26.96 3.72
C GLN A 515 -1.27 -26.30 4.64
N TYR A 516 -1.51 -25.00 4.51
CA TYR A 516 -2.38 -24.28 5.44
C TYR A 516 -3.86 -24.65 5.29
N TYR A 517 -4.30 -25.00 4.07
CA TYR A 517 -5.62 -25.62 3.88
C TYR A 517 -5.73 -26.90 4.71
N ARG A 518 -4.71 -27.77 4.64
CA ARG A 518 -4.66 -29.03 5.38
C ARG A 518 -4.63 -28.81 6.88
N THR A 519 -3.66 -28.05 7.39
CA THR A 519 -3.47 -27.78 8.81
C THR A 519 -4.76 -27.33 9.49
N ARG A 520 -5.52 -26.41 8.86
CA ARG A 520 -6.83 -25.99 9.35
C ARG A 520 -7.86 -27.12 9.32
N LYS A 521 -8.02 -27.75 8.15
CA LYS A 521 -9.17 -28.63 7.90
C LYS A 521 -9.03 -30.00 8.58
N SER A 522 -7.81 -30.44 8.88
CA SER A 522 -7.53 -31.63 9.67
C SER A 522 -7.56 -31.41 11.19
N ASP A 523 -7.84 -30.19 11.65
CA ASP A 523 -7.85 -29.85 13.08
C ASP A 523 -9.28 -29.79 13.62
N ARG A 524 -9.71 -30.85 14.30
CA ARG A 524 -11.03 -30.94 14.94
C ARG A 524 -11.27 -29.80 15.93
N LEU A 525 -10.21 -29.34 16.60
CA LEU A 525 -10.27 -28.31 17.63
C LEU A 525 -9.91 -26.91 17.10
N TRP A 526 -9.92 -26.73 15.77
CA TRP A 526 -9.78 -25.41 15.12
C TRP A 526 -10.76 -24.40 15.73
N PHE A 527 -10.31 -23.16 15.99
CA PHE A 527 -11.11 -22.20 16.76
C PHE A 527 -12.48 -21.85 16.15
N GLU A 528 -12.64 -21.98 14.82
CA GLU A 528 -13.92 -21.76 14.15
C GLU A 528 -14.80 -23.02 14.07
N ASN A 529 -14.31 -24.18 14.48
CA ASN A 529 -15.14 -25.37 14.59
C ASN A 529 -15.94 -25.30 15.89
N SER A 530 -17.23 -25.62 15.82
CA SER A 530 -18.10 -25.74 17.01
C SER A 530 -17.61 -26.79 18.02
N GLU A 531 -16.83 -27.78 17.58
CA GLU A 531 -16.19 -28.77 18.46
C GLU A 531 -15.02 -28.22 19.29
N SER A 532 -14.52 -27.02 18.99
CA SER A 532 -13.52 -26.33 19.84
C SER A 532 -14.05 -26.04 21.25
N GLY A 533 -15.36 -26.09 21.47
CA GLY A 533 -15.98 -25.83 22.77
C GLY A 533 -16.06 -24.34 23.15
N LEU A 534 -15.79 -23.46 22.18
CA LEU A 534 -16.11 -22.03 22.24
C LEU A 534 -17.60 -21.82 21.99
N THR A 535 -18.14 -20.71 22.51
CA THR A 535 -19.46 -20.18 22.14
C THR A 535 -19.31 -19.16 21.01
N GLU A 536 -20.38 -18.88 20.26
CA GLU A 536 -20.32 -17.83 19.22
C GLU A 536 -19.94 -16.45 19.77
N ARG A 537 -20.34 -16.14 21.02
CA ARG A 537 -19.94 -14.90 21.67
C ARG A 537 -18.43 -14.87 21.91
N GLN A 538 -17.84 -15.96 22.41
CA GLN A 538 -16.40 -16.06 22.59
C GLN A 538 -15.66 -16.02 21.25
N LEU A 539 -16.16 -16.69 20.22
CA LEU A 539 -15.61 -16.63 18.87
C LEU A 539 -15.53 -15.19 18.35
N ARG A 540 -16.61 -14.40 18.53
CA ARG A 540 -16.61 -12.97 18.14
C ARG A 540 -15.61 -12.12 18.92
N GLU A 541 -15.30 -12.47 20.17
CA GLU A 541 -14.26 -11.79 20.93
C GLU A 541 -12.85 -12.20 20.46
N ILE A 542 -12.61 -13.48 20.18
CA ILE A 542 -11.35 -13.98 19.63
C ILE A 542 -11.03 -13.32 18.29
N LYS A 543 -12.03 -13.12 17.42
CA LYS A 543 -11.88 -12.42 16.12
C LYS A 543 -11.50 -10.94 16.23
N LYS A 544 -11.33 -10.39 17.44
CA LYS A 544 -10.78 -9.05 17.69
C LYS A 544 -9.29 -9.06 18.06
N ALA A 545 -8.69 -10.23 18.23
CA ALA A 545 -7.26 -10.35 18.46
C ALA A 545 -6.46 -9.79 17.28
N SER A 546 -5.34 -9.17 17.58
CA SER A 546 -4.37 -8.72 16.58
C SER A 546 -2.97 -8.75 17.19
N MET A 547 -1.95 -8.82 16.34
CA MET A 547 -0.56 -8.74 16.80
C MET A 547 -0.29 -7.45 17.60
N SER A 548 -0.86 -6.33 17.15
CA SER A 548 -0.74 -5.07 17.88
C SER A 548 -1.35 -5.11 19.27
N LYS A 549 -2.49 -5.79 19.41
CA LYS A 549 -3.15 -5.97 20.72
C LYS A 549 -2.34 -6.88 21.63
N LEU A 550 -1.77 -7.97 21.10
CA LEU A 550 -0.89 -8.88 21.83
C LEU A 550 0.29 -8.11 22.44
N PHE A 551 0.96 -7.26 21.67
CA PHE A 551 2.06 -6.44 22.19
C PHE A 551 1.60 -5.39 23.21
N CYS A 552 0.53 -4.63 22.91
CA CYS A 552 0.00 -3.62 23.83
C CYS A 552 -0.46 -4.20 25.18
N ASP A 553 -1.03 -5.41 25.18
CA ASP A 553 -1.55 -6.03 26.40
C ASP A 553 -0.42 -6.65 27.25
N ASN A 554 0.77 -6.92 26.68
CA ASN A 554 1.83 -7.72 27.32
C ASN A 554 3.20 -7.02 27.43
N VAL A 555 3.36 -5.80 26.92
CA VAL A 555 4.59 -5.00 27.04
C VAL A 555 4.29 -3.69 27.78
N VAL A 556 4.89 -3.52 28.97
CA VAL A 556 4.51 -2.46 29.92
C VAL A 556 4.76 -1.05 29.36
N GLY A 557 5.89 -0.80 28.70
CA GLY A 557 6.20 0.54 28.21
C GLY A 557 5.67 0.85 26.82
N VAL A 558 5.00 -0.07 26.13
CA VAL A 558 4.34 0.18 24.84
C VAL A 558 2.94 0.72 25.08
N LYS A 559 2.79 2.05 25.00
CA LYS A 559 1.50 2.71 25.27
C LYS A 559 0.65 2.92 24.03
N THR A 560 1.30 3.03 22.88
CA THR A 560 0.64 3.23 21.59
C THR A 560 1.27 2.34 20.53
N MET A 561 0.43 1.84 19.62
CA MET A 561 0.85 1.03 18.48
C MET A 561 -0.10 1.25 17.32
N GLN A 562 0.38 1.06 16.09
CA GLN A 562 -0.50 1.03 14.92
C GLN A 562 -1.53 -0.11 15.02
N ARG A 563 -2.62 0.00 14.28
CA ARG A 563 -3.71 -0.97 14.34
C ARG A 563 -3.35 -2.35 13.74
N HIS A 564 -2.54 -2.34 12.70
CA HIS A 564 -2.11 -3.53 11.96
C HIS A 564 -0.61 -3.70 12.15
N GLY A 565 -0.21 -4.59 13.07
CA GLY A 565 1.19 -4.74 13.52
C GLY A 565 2.13 -5.13 12.40
N PHE A 566 1.62 -5.95 11.47
CA PHE A 566 2.36 -6.45 10.30
C PHE A 566 2.49 -5.45 9.15
N LEU A 567 1.72 -4.36 9.15
CA LEU A 567 1.69 -3.43 8.03
C LEU A 567 2.43 -2.14 8.32
N GLN A 568 3.22 -1.69 7.34
CA GLN A 568 3.80 -0.35 7.31
C GLN A 568 2.68 0.68 7.41
N VAL A 569 2.86 1.69 8.26
CA VAL A 569 1.94 2.82 8.33
C VAL A 569 2.09 3.62 7.04
N SER A 570 1.15 3.45 6.13
CA SER A 570 1.17 4.17 4.87
C SER A 570 1.00 5.67 5.11
N LYS A 571 2.05 6.45 4.85
CA LYS A 571 2.00 7.91 4.86
C LYS A 571 1.74 8.41 3.44
N ARG A 572 0.85 9.39 3.30
CA ARG A 572 0.69 10.11 2.03
C ARG A 572 1.94 10.96 1.80
N THR A 573 2.73 10.61 0.80
CA THR A 573 3.86 11.42 0.35
C THR A 573 3.37 12.77 -0.20
N LEU A 574 4.24 13.77 -0.28
CA LEU A 574 3.88 15.09 -0.87
C LEU A 574 3.67 14.99 -2.39
N SER A 575 4.43 14.12 -3.04
CA SER A 575 4.34 13.86 -4.48
C SER A 575 3.19 12.92 -4.86
N GLY A 576 2.49 12.31 -3.90
CA GLY A 576 1.51 11.26 -4.18
C GLY A 576 2.11 9.91 -4.60
N GLU A 577 3.44 9.78 -4.65
CA GLU A 577 4.14 8.51 -4.91
C GLU A 577 3.74 7.44 -3.87
N CYS A 578 3.67 6.18 -4.31
CA CYS A 578 3.26 5.02 -3.50
C CYS A 578 1.81 5.09 -2.99
N THR A 579 0.98 5.99 -3.51
CA THR A 579 -0.47 5.90 -3.33
C THR A 579 -1.01 4.64 -4.00
N ASN A 580 -0.55 4.36 -5.23
CA ASN A 580 -0.73 3.08 -5.90
C ASN A 580 0.47 2.16 -5.62
N LEU A 581 0.22 0.98 -5.05
CA LEU A 581 1.30 0.07 -4.61
C LEU A 581 1.90 -0.73 -5.77
N LYS A 582 1.07 -1.11 -6.76
CA LYS A 582 1.48 -1.83 -7.97
C LYS A 582 2.32 -0.97 -8.90
N ASN A 583 1.96 0.30 -9.01
CA ASN A 583 2.64 1.29 -9.85
C ASN A 583 2.97 2.55 -9.03
N PRO A 584 4.10 2.57 -8.28
CA PRO A 584 4.41 3.64 -7.32
C PRO A 584 4.42 5.06 -7.90
N ASN A 585 4.79 5.21 -9.17
CA ASN A 585 4.89 6.51 -9.85
C ASN A 585 3.58 6.99 -10.48
N TRP A 586 2.49 6.23 -10.34
CA TRP A 586 1.22 6.64 -10.91
C TRP A 586 0.62 7.79 -10.13
N GLY A 587 0.34 8.90 -10.83
CA GLY A 587 -0.29 10.08 -10.26
C GLY A 587 0.69 11.06 -9.61
N THR A 588 2.00 10.85 -9.76
CA THR A 588 3.01 11.82 -9.33
C THR A 588 2.98 13.08 -10.22
N PRO A 589 3.55 14.20 -9.75
CA PRO A 589 3.91 15.35 -10.57
C PRO A 589 4.69 14.97 -11.82
N GLN A 590 4.67 15.87 -12.80
CA GLN A 590 5.35 15.76 -14.10
C GLN A 590 4.93 14.53 -14.91
N SER A 591 3.76 13.98 -14.60
CA SER A 591 3.16 12.88 -15.35
C SER A 591 2.41 13.37 -16.58
N THR A 592 2.37 12.55 -17.62
CA THR A 592 1.59 12.88 -18.83
C THR A 592 0.09 12.86 -18.54
N TYR A 593 -0.64 13.82 -19.10
CA TYR A 593 -2.10 13.75 -19.11
C TYR A 593 -2.58 12.53 -19.89
N ASP A 594 -3.62 11.87 -19.40
CA ASP A 594 -4.37 10.89 -20.18
C ASP A 594 -5.23 11.64 -21.22
N ARG A 595 -5.61 10.93 -22.29
CA ARG A 595 -6.47 11.44 -23.36
C ARG A 595 -7.86 10.84 -23.26
N PHE A 596 -8.90 11.68 -23.26
CA PHE A 596 -10.29 11.23 -23.29
C PHE A 596 -10.70 10.78 -24.70
N ALA A 597 -10.20 11.48 -25.72
CA ALA A 597 -10.35 11.12 -27.13
C ALA A 597 -9.02 11.29 -27.88
N GLN A 598 -8.99 10.89 -29.15
CA GLN A 598 -7.78 11.04 -29.97
C GLN A 598 -7.41 12.53 -30.11
N PRO A 599 -6.16 12.93 -29.82
CA PRO A 599 -5.75 14.32 -29.91
C PRO A 599 -5.76 14.81 -31.37
N ARG A 600 -6.05 16.10 -31.56
CA ARG A 600 -6.17 16.76 -32.86
C ARG A 600 -5.10 17.84 -33.01
N TYR A 601 -3.97 17.46 -33.58
CA TYR A 601 -2.89 18.37 -33.98
C TYR A 601 -2.85 18.57 -35.50
N GLY A 602 -2.37 19.73 -35.92
CA GLY A 602 -1.89 19.95 -37.28
C GLY A 602 -0.51 19.32 -37.50
N PRO A 603 0.02 19.37 -38.74
CA PRO A 603 1.36 18.88 -39.05
C PRO A 603 2.42 19.44 -38.10
N ASN A 604 3.38 18.59 -37.69
CA ASN A 604 4.46 18.95 -36.77
C ASN A 604 4.01 19.55 -35.42
N GLY A 605 2.85 19.12 -34.89
CA GLY A 605 2.34 19.57 -33.59
C GLY A 605 1.83 21.02 -33.60
N THR A 606 1.47 21.54 -34.78
CA THR A 606 0.79 22.83 -34.92
C THR A 606 -0.67 22.75 -34.50
N ILE A 607 -1.33 23.90 -34.38
CA ILE A 607 -2.79 23.94 -34.15
C ILE A 607 -3.49 23.32 -35.36
N ARG A 608 -4.50 22.48 -35.12
CA ARG A 608 -5.29 21.85 -36.18
C ARG A 608 -5.97 22.90 -37.07
N LYS A 609 -6.17 22.57 -38.34
CA LYS A 609 -6.98 23.34 -39.28
C LYS A 609 -8.46 22.96 -39.16
N ALA A 610 -9.32 23.80 -39.72
CA ALA A 610 -10.72 23.50 -39.98
C ALA A 610 -10.87 22.33 -40.98
N VAL A 611 -12.07 21.76 -41.09
CA VAL A 611 -12.34 20.60 -41.97
C VAL A 611 -12.09 20.95 -43.44
N ASN A 612 -12.42 22.16 -43.86
CA ASN A 612 -12.16 22.67 -45.21
C ASN A 612 -10.67 23.03 -45.47
N GLY A 613 -9.78 22.88 -44.47
CA GLY A 613 -8.35 23.21 -44.56
C GLY A 613 -7.97 24.64 -44.16
N SER A 614 -8.94 25.53 -43.88
CA SER A 614 -8.66 26.90 -43.41
C SER A 614 -8.16 26.92 -41.97
N ASP A 615 -7.64 28.07 -41.53
CA ASP A 615 -7.41 28.29 -40.10
C ASP A 615 -8.73 28.23 -39.31
N LEU A 616 -8.62 27.78 -38.06
CA LEU A 616 -9.74 27.89 -37.13
C LEU A 616 -10.04 29.37 -36.84
N PRO A 617 -11.26 29.71 -36.44
CA PRO A 617 -11.63 31.07 -36.09
C PRO A 617 -10.69 31.65 -35.03
N ASN A 618 -10.31 32.91 -35.20
CA ASN A 618 -9.42 33.61 -34.27
C ASN A 618 -9.97 33.52 -32.83
N ALA A 619 -9.12 33.16 -31.86
CA ALA A 619 -9.58 32.88 -30.50
C ALA A 619 -10.24 34.11 -29.82
N ARG A 620 -9.73 35.32 -30.09
CA ARG A 620 -10.32 36.57 -29.60
C ARG A 620 -11.63 36.90 -30.28
N LEU A 621 -11.74 36.66 -31.57
CA LEU A 621 -13.00 36.79 -32.28
C LEU A 621 -14.07 35.86 -31.69
N VAL A 622 -13.72 34.59 -31.42
CA VAL A 622 -14.62 33.62 -30.78
C VAL A 622 -15.01 34.08 -29.38
N SER A 623 -14.04 34.49 -28.56
CA SER A 623 -14.29 35.03 -27.21
C SER A 623 -15.31 36.17 -27.25
N ARG A 624 -15.10 37.16 -28.13
CA ARG A 624 -15.98 38.32 -28.27
C ARG A 624 -17.40 37.97 -28.72
N MET A 625 -17.54 37.04 -29.67
CA MET A 625 -18.86 36.72 -30.24
C MET A 625 -19.65 35.72 -29.40
N VAL A 626 -18.98 34.81 -28.68
CA VAL A 626 -19.62 33.78 -27.85
C VAL A 626 -19.78 34.23 -26.40
N TYR A 627 -18.79 34.92 -25.85
CA TYR A 627 -18.68 35.25 -24.42
C TYR A 627 -18.81 36.74 -24.15
N GLY A 628 -19.98 37.31 -24.48
CA GLY A 628 -20.32 38.71 -24.19
C GLY A 628 -20.47 39.02 -22.69
N ASP A 629 -20.83 40.26 -22.34
CA ASP A 629 -20.84 40.77 -20.96
C ASP A 629 -22.20 40.75 -20.23
N ASN A 630 -23.24 40.22 -20.87
CA ASN A 630 -24.60 40.20 -20.33
C ASN A 630 -24.85 39.00 -19.38
N THR A 631 -24.15 38.99 -18.27
CA THR A 631 -24.21 37.91 -17.27
C THR A 631 -25.46 38.00 -16.40
N LEU A 632 -26.09 36.86 -16.08
CA LEU A 632 -27.20 36.77 -15.13
C LEU A 632 -26.70 36.21 -13.77
N PRO A 633 -27.31 36.59 -12.64
CA PRO A 633 -27.01 35.98 -11.35
C PRO A 633 -27.56 34.56 -11.28
N GLU A 634 -26.80 33.65 -10.69
CA GLU A 634 -27.22 32.28 -10.41
C GLU A 634 -28.17 32.25 -9.21
N LYS A 635 -29.28 31.53 -9.37
CA LYS A 635 -30.37 31.54 -8.37
C LYS A 635 -30.08 30.65 -7.17
N ARG A 636 -29.28 29.60 -7.33
CA ARG A 636 -29.04 28.60 -6.28
C ARG A 636 -27.71 28.76 -5.55
N LEU A 637 -26.66 29.19 -6.25
CA LEU A 637 -25.28 29.09 -5.77
C LEU A 637 -24.68 30.43 -5.38
N THR A 638 -23.86 30.41 -4.34
CA THR A 638 -23.05 31.54 -3.89
C THR A 638 -21.71 31.57 -4.62
N MET A 639 -21.00 32.69 -4.55
CA MET A 639 -19.64 32.78 -5.08
C MET A 639 -18.68 31.76 -4.46
N SER A 640 -18.87 31.38 -3.19
CA SER A 640 -18.05 30.35 -2.53
C SER A 640 -18.01 29.04 -3.32
N ALA A 641 -19.08 28.66 -4.02
CA ALA A 641 -19.11 27.44 -4.82
C ALA A 641 -18.17 27.52 -6.03
N ILE A 642 -18.12 28.68 -6.71
CA ILE A 642 -17.30 28.89 -7.90
C ILE A 642 -15.82 29.02 -7.52
N GLU A 643 -15.51 29.76 -6.46
CA GLU A 643 -14.15 29.93 -5.97
C GLU A 643 -13.58 28.63 -5.41
N THR A 644 -14.40 27.82 -4.72
CA THR A 644 -13.98 26.48 -4.30
C THR A 644 -13.80 25.54 -5.49
N GLY A 645 -14.63 25.66 -6.54
CA GLY A 645 -14.44 24.93 -7.79
C GLY A 645 -13.14 25.29 -8.52
N GLN A 646 -12.75 26.56 -8.51
CA GLN A 646 -11.46 27.02 -9.02
C GLN A 646 -10.29 26.48 -8.18
N PHE A 647 -10.38 26.57 -6.85
CA PHE A 647 -9.39 25.98 -5.94
C PHE A 647 -9.21 24.48 -6.18
N LEU A 648 -10.31 23.74 -6.32
CA LEU A 648 -10.30 22.31 -6.66
C LEU A 648 -9.63 22.05 -8.02
N GLY A 649 -9.91 22.90 -9.01
CA GLY A 649 -9.24 22.86 -10.31
C GLY A 649 -7.75 23.14 -10.21
N HIS A 650 -7.32 24.00 -9.29
CA HIS A 650 -5.91 24.31 -9.08
C HIS A 650 -5.15 23.16 -8.39
N ASP A 651 -5.80 22.47 -7.44
CA ASP A 651 -5.21 21.34 -6.70
C ASP A 651 -5.01 20.13 -7.61
N LEU A 652 -5.94 19.89 -8.54
CA LEU A 652 -5.80 18.84 -9.53
C LEU A 652 -4.97 19.27 -10.73
N SER A 653 -5.24 20.44 -11.31
CA SER A 653 -4.74 20.79 -12.64
C SER A 653 -3.84 22.02 -12.64
N PHE A 654 -2.55 21.76 -12.87
CA PHE A 654 -1.61 22.75 -13.35
C PHE A 654 -0.71 22.11 -14.40
N THR A 655 -0.51 22.78 -15.54
CA THR A 655 0.32 22.23 -16.62
C THR A 655 1.71 22.80 -16.51
N PHE A 656 2.72 21.94 -16.64
CA PHE A 656 4.11 22.31 -16.51
C PHE A 656 4.50 23.35 -17.58
N LEU A 657 4.73 24.59 -17.13
CA LEU A 657 5.03 25.72 -17.99
C LEU A 657 6.52 25.78 -18.32
N ASP A 658 6.84 26.27 -19.51
CA ASP A 658 8.22 26.58 -19.88
C ASP A 658 8.70 27.80 -19.08
N GLY A 659 9.61 27.58 -18.12
CA GLY A 659 10.13 28.59 -17.20
C GLY A 659 10.99 29.66 -17.87
N GLN A 660 11.30 29.53 -19.17
CA GLN A 660 11.95 30.59 -19.93
C GLN A 660 10.95 31.71 -20.29
N LEU A 661 11.27 32.94 -19.90
CA LEU A 661 10.54 34.16 -20.28
C LEU A 661 10.71 34.45 -21.79
N TYR A 662 9.90 33.79 -22.62
CA TYR A 662 9.84 34.13 -24.05
C TYR A 662 9.05 35.42 -24.26
N LYS A 663 9.66 36.37 -24.96
CA LYS A 663 8.98 37.57 -25.45
C LYS A 663 8.12 37.19 -26.66
N CYS A 664 6.88 36.77 -26.43
CA CYS A 664 5.94 36.38 -27.48
C CYS A 664 5.13 37.53 -28.09
N CYS A 665 5.17 38.70 -27.45
CA CYS A 665 4.68 39.97 -27.98
C CYS A 665 5.72 41.05 -27.65
N SER A 666 5.65 42.20 -28.32
CA SER A 666 6.47 43.37 -27.93
C SER A 666 6.09 43.86 -26.52
N PRO A 667 6.94 44.67 -25.85
CA PRO A 667 6.57 45.29 -24.57
C PRO A 667 5.27 46.11 -24.63
N SER A 668 4.97 46.69 -25.80
CA SER A 668 3.72 47.40 -26.10
C SER A 668 2.59 46.46 -26.57
N GLN A 669 2.73 45.14 -26.35
CA GLN A 669 1.77 44.11 -26.72
C GLN A 669 1.41 44.06 -28.22
N GLN A 670 2.41 44.32 -29.07
CA GLN A 670 2.27 44.19 -30.53
C GLN A 670 2.77 42.82 -31.00
N VAL A 671 2.20 42.34 -32.12
CA VAL A 671 2.67 41.13 -32.80
C VAL A 671 4.12 41.33 -33.26
N LEU A 672 4.97 40.34 -33.02
CA LEU A 672 6.36 40.36 -33.48
C LEU A 672 6.46 39.83 -34.91
N GLU A 673 7.26 40.48 -35.76
CA GLU A 673 7.54 40.00 -37.12
C GLU A 673 8.16 38.59 -37.13
N LYS A 674 8.99 38.28 -36.14
CA LYS A 674 9.57 36.95 -35.91
C LYS A 674 9.49 36.58 -34.43
N ALA A 675 8.39 35.96 -34.04
CA ALA A 675 8.25 35.40 -32.69
C ALA A 675 9.07 34.10 -32.54
N PRO A 676 9.60 33.80 -31.34
CA PRO A 676 10.19 32.51 -31.04
C PRO A 676 9.27 31.34 -31.40
N GLN A 677 9.82 30.21 -31.85
CA GLN A 677 9.04 29.05 -32.31
C GLN A 677 8.11 28.48 -31.23
N ARG A 678 8.40 28.70 -29.94
CA ARG A 678 7.55 28.28 -28.81
C ARG A 678 6.35 29.20 -28.57
N CYS A 679 6.29 30.38 -29.20
CA CYS A 679 5.19 31.31 -29.03
C CYS A 679 3.96 30.90 -29.85
N ARG A 680 2.79 31.00 -29.23
CA ARG A 680 1.46 30.70 -29.80
C ARG A 680 0.45 31.77 -29.39
N SER A 681 0.88 33.02 -29.45
CA SER A 681 0.12 34.22 -29.07
C SER A 681 -1.27 34.27 -29.70
N VAL A 682 -2.23 34.85 -28.98
CA VAL A 682 -3.52 35.20 -29.57
C VAL A 682 -3.35 36.52 -30.31
N ILE A 683 -3.69 36.51 -31.60
CA ILE A 683 -3.72 37.71 -32.43
C ILE A 683 -5.04 38.43 -32.18
N ILE A 684 -5.00 39.74 -31.95
CA ILE A 684 -6.22 40.54 -31.77
C ILE A 684 -6.67 41.05 -33.14
N PRO A 685 -7.94 40.84 -33.54
CA PRO A 685 -8.46 41.32 -34.81
C PRO A 685 -8.40 42.86 -34.95
N GLU A 686 -8.25 43.33 -36.19
CA GLU A 686 -8.44 44.74 -36.54
C GLU A 686 -9.89 45.16 -36.20
N ASN A 687 -10.08 46.32 -35.58
CA ASN A 687 -11.36 46.81 -35.04
C ASN A 687 -11.88 46.07 -33.78
N ASP A 688 -11.00 45.56 -32.91
CA ASP A 688 -11.43 45.09 -31.58
C ASP A 688 -11.71 46.29 -30.65
N PRO A 689 -12.97 46.52 -30.23
CA PRO A 689 -13.35 47.71 -29.49
C PRO A 689 -12.70 47.82 -28.09
N SER A 690 -12.18 46.71 -27.55
CA SER A 690 -11.51 46.71 -26.24
C SER A 690 -10.01 47.02 -26.34
N PHE A 691 -9.36 46.68 -27.45
CA PHE A 691 -7.90 46.69 -27.58
C PHE A 691 -7.37 47.70 -28.60
N GLU A 692 -8.17 48.04 -29.62
CA GLU A 692 -7.80 48.94 -30.71
C GLU A 692 -7.41 50.35 -30.20
N LEU A 693 -8.19 50.89 -29.26
CA LEU A 693 -7.95 52.20 -28.62
C LEU A 693 -6.56 52.31 -27.97
N TYR A 694 -5.94 51.18 -27.66
CA TYR A 694 -4.65 51.10 -26.98
C TYR A 694 -3.54 50.53 -27.88
N ASN A 695 -3.81 50.34 -29.18
CA ASN A 695 -2.88 49.79 -30.16
C ASN A 695 -2.30 48.42 -29.76
N VAL A 696 -3.10 47.60 -29.07
CA VAL A 696 -2.73 46.26 -28.61
C VAL A 696 -3.17 45.22 -29.64
N THR A 697 -2.22 44.45 -30.17
CA THR A 697 -2.48 43.48 -31.27
C THR A 697 -2.13 42.03 -30.91
N CYS A 698 -1.55 41.79 -29.72
CA CYS A 698 -1.01 40.49 -29.34
C CYS A 698 -1.19 40.18 -27.84
N ILE A 699 -1.74 39.00 -27.53
CA ILE A 699 -1.76 38.41 -26.18
C ILE A 699 -0.73 37.28 -26.14
N ALA A 700 0.27 37.40 -25.28
CA ALA A 700 1.40 36.48 -25.22
C ALA A 700 0.99 35.12 -24.64
N ILE A 701 1.26 34.04 -25.38
CA ILE A 701 1.10 32.66 -24.91
C ILE A 701 2.29 31.84 -25.39
N THR A 702 2.86 31.05 -24.49
CA THR A 702 3.92 30.08 -24.78
C THR A 702 3.35 28.67 -24.83
N ARG A 703 4.00 27.80 -25.61
CA ARG A 703 3.74 26.36 -25.56
C ARG A 703 4.21 25.80 -24.21
N THR A 704 3.43 24.88 -23.64
CA THR A 704 3.78 24.15 -22.41
C THR A 704 4.79 23.04 -22.70
N TYR A 705 5.46 22.54 -21.66
CA TYR A 705 6.34 21.40 -21.82
C TYR A 705 5.59 20.12 -22.17
N THR A 706 6.28 19.24 -22.89
CA THR A 706 5.81 17.93 -23.34
C THR A 706 6.83 16.86 -23.01
N ASN A 707 6.43 15.60 -23.05
CA ASN A 707 7.34 14.45 -22.84
C ASN A 707 8.58 14.48 -23.75
N ARG A 708 8.45 15.02 -24.98
CA ARG A 708 9.56 15.15 -25.93
C ARG A 708 10.63 16.16 -25.49
N ASP A 709 10.24 17.20 -24.75
CA ASP A 709 11.17 18.23 -24.27
C ASP A 709 12.19 17.68 -23.25
N PHE A 710 11.86 16.56 -22.59
CA PHE A 710 12.69 15.90 -21.59
C PHE A 710 13.30 14.57 -22.07
N ASN A 711 13.22 14.26 -23.37
CA ASN A 711 13.61 12.96 -23.94
C ASN A 711 12.94 11.74 -23.25
N CYS A 712 11.79 11.93 -22.62
CA CYS A 712 11.06 10.88 -21.95
C CYS A 712 10.18 10.12 -22.94
N SER A 713 10.56 8.87 -23.23
CA SER A 713 9.83 7.89 -24.06
C SER A 713 9.69 8.27 -25.54
N THR A 714 10.44 7.58 -26.40
CA THR A 714 10.50 7.77 -27.86
C THR A 714 9.34 7.10 -28.63
N ASN A 715 8.43 6.41 -27.95
CA ASN A 715 7.38 5.58 -28.58
C ASN A 715 5.98 6.24 -28.61
N LEU A 716 5.80 7.45 -28.08
CA LEU A 716 4.52 8.14 -28.13
C LEU A 716 4.30 8.81 -29.51
N LYS A 717 3.13 8.56 -30.10
CA LYS A 717 2.74 9.09 -31.43
C LYS A 717 2.61 10.62 -31.46
N TYR A 718 2.33 11.24 -30.31
CA TYR A 718 2.08 12.68 -30.17
C TYR A 718 2.86 13.26 -28.99
N ASP A 719 3.08 14.59 -29.00
CA ASP A 719 3.69 15.32 -27.90
C ASP A 719 2.64 15.52 -26.78
N GLU A 720 2.82 14.82 -25.67
CA GLU A 720 1.90 14.82 -24.53
C GLU A 720 2.38 15.80 -23.46
N GLN A 721 1.49 16.70 -23.03
CA GLN A 721 1.77 17.69 -22.00
C GLN A 721 1.87 17.05 -20.62
N LEU A 722 2.70 17.65 -19.76
CA LEU A 722 2.95 17.19 -18.40
C LEU A 722 2.11 18.00 -17.39
N SER A 723 1.55 17.31 -16.41
CA SER A 723 0.93 17.92 -15.23
C SER A 723 2.02 18.31 -14.24
N GLU A 724 1.98 19.50 -13.67
CA GLU A 724 2.89 19.94 -12.61
C GLU A 724 2.40 19.47 -11.23
N THR A 725 1.08 19.39 -11.04
CA THR A 725 0.43 18.84 -9.85
C THR A 725 0.41 17.30 -9.85
N ASN A 726 0.24 16.72 -8.66
CA ASN A 726 -0.09 15.31 -8.51
C ASN A 726 -1.58 15.06 -8.89
N ALA A 727 -2.00 13.80 -8.99
CA ALA A 727 -3.33 13.44 -9.47
C ALA A 727 -4.38 13.22 -8.37
N PHE A 728 -4.06 13.53 -7.13
CA PHE A 728 -4.88 13.28 -5.95
C PHE A 728 -5.36 14.60 -5.32
N LEU A 729 -6.47 14.55 -4.57
CA LEU A 729 -6.91 15.67 -3.75
C LEU A 729 -6.25 15.60 -2.39
N ASP A 730 -5.13 16.29 -2.24
CA ASP A 730 -4.31 16.25 -1.04
C ASP A 730 -3.81 17.61 -0.55
N LEU A 731 -4.47 18.69 -1.01
CA LEU A 731 -4.11 20.06 -0.65
C LEU A 731 -2.64 20.36 -0.94
N SER A 732 -2.15 19.86 -2.06
CA SER A 732 -0.77 20.09 -2.52
C SER A 732 -0.44 21.57 -2.64
N LEU A 733 -1.45 22.40 -2.92
CA LEU A 733 -1.33 23.86 -2.95
C LEU A 733 -0.95 24.47 -1.60
N ILE A 734 -1.26 23.79 -0.50
CA ILE A 734 -0.98 24.23 0.87
C ILE A 734 0.29 23.58 1.40
N TYR A 735 0.54 22.32 1.03
CA TYR A 735 1.60 21.51 1.61
C TYR A 735 2.86 21.38 0.74
N GLY A 736 2.80 21.77 -0.53
CA GLY A 736 3.87 21.55 -1.52
C GLY A 736 3.82 20.16 -2.14
N LEU A 737 4.59 19.98 -3.21
CA LEU A 737 4.68 18.72 -3.96
C LEU A 737 6.01 17.98 -3.68
N THR A 738 7.01 18.68 -3.16
CA THR A 738 8.31 18.13 -2.78
C THR A 738 8.65 18.46 -1.33
N GLU A 739 9.59 17.71 -0.74
CA GLU A 739 10.13 18.00 0.60
C GLU A 739 10.82 19.37 0.67
N GLU A 740 11.33 19.87 -0.46
CA GLU A 740 11.94 21.21 -0.55
C GLU A 740 10.85 22.28 -0.46
N ASP A 741 9.82 22.20 -1.31
CA ASP A 741 8.65 23.11 -1.26
C ASP A 741 8.01 23.11 0.12
N HIS A 742 7.92 21.92 0.72
CA HIS A 742 7.36 21.75 2.04
C HIS A 742 8.13 22.52 3.10
N LYS A 743 9.47 22.47 3.05
CA LYS A 743 10.35 23.19 3.96
C LYS A 743 10.30 24.70 3.70
N THR A 744 10.24 25.14 2.44
CA THR A 744 10.16 26.56 2.10
C THR A 744 8.82 27.18 2.52
N LEU A 745 7.71 26.46 2.30
CA LEU A 745 6.38 26.84 2.76
C LEU A 745 6.31 26.96 4.29
N ARG A 746 6.89 26.00 5.03
CA ARG A 746 7.01 26.11 6.50
C ARG A 746 7.88 27.29 6.95
N ALA A 747 8.80 27.75 6.10
CA ALA A 747 9.68 28.90 6.35
C ALA A 747 9.12 30.22 5.79
N TYR A 748 7.83 30.28 5.39
CA TYR A 748 7.17 31.45 4.80
C TYR A 748 7.84 31.99 3.52
N LYS A 749 8.44 31.12 2.71
CA LYS A 749 8.98 31.47 1.38
C LYS A 749 8.23 30.71 0.30
N ASP A 750 7.59 31.48 -0.59
CA ASP A 750 6.95 31.12 -1.86
C ASP A 750 6.17 29.79 -1.93
N GLY A 751 4.83 29.89 -2.08
CA GLY A 751 3.90 28.77 -2.30
C GLY A 751 3.34 28.68 -3.72
N ASP A 752 2.11 28.18 -3.91
CA ASP A 752 1.46 28.19 -5.23
C ASP A 752 1.53 29.61 -5.83
N SER A 753 2.27 29.75 -6.93
CA SER A 753 2.47 31.03 -7.64
C SER A 753 1.17 31.70 -8.10
N ARG A 754 0.04 30.98 -8.06
CA ARG A 754 -1.30 31.46 -8.42
C ARG A 754 -2.11 31.98 -7.24
N VAL A 755 -1.61 31.87 -6.01
CA VAL A 755 -2.34 32.26 -4.79
C VAL A 755 -2.79 33.72 -4.81
N ASP A 756 -2.04 34.60 -5.47
CA ASP A 756 -2.29 36.05 -5.53
C ASP A 756 -3.10 36.50 -6.76
N GLN A 757 -3.56 35.57 -7.61
CA GLN A 757 -4.28 35.93 -8.85
C GLN A 757 -5.59 36.67 -8.59
N ASN A 758 -6.33 36.27 -7.56
CA ASN A 758 -7.58 36.90 -7.14
C ASN A 758 -7.71 36.77 -5.61
N PRO A 759 -8.03 37.85 -4.86
CA PRO A 759 -8.24 37.81 -3.40
C PRO A 759 -9.22 36.73 -2.92
N LEU A 760 -10.23 36.35 -3.72
CA LEU A 760 -11.18 35.30 -3.35
C LEU A 760 -10.50 33.93 -3.20
N LEU A 761 -9.59 33.60 -4.12
CA LEU A 761 -8.78 32.38 -4.06
C LEU A 761 -7.75 32.46 -2.93
N THR A 762 -7.12 33.62 -2.73
CA THR A 762 -6.19 33.86 -1.62
C THR A 762 -6.84 33.57 -0.27
N ILE A 763 -8.09 34.00 -0.08
CA ILE A 763 -8.85 33.70 1.14
C ILE A 763 -9.05 32.19 1.32
N ILE A 764 -9.43 31.44 0.29
CA ILE A 764 -9.59 29.98 0.42
C ILE A 764 -8.28 29.30 0.82
N HIS A 765 -7.15 29.69 0.21
CA HIS A 765 -5.83 29.18 0.60
C HIS A 765 -5.51 29.49 2.07
N LEU A 766 -5.75 30.74 2.49
CA LEU A 766 -5.54 31.19 3.85
C LEU A 766 -6.41 30.40 4.86
N MET A 767 -7.66 30.10 4.51
CA MET A 767 -8.57 29.36 5.38
C MET A 767 -8.11 27.90 5.59
N TRP A 768 -7.59 27.24 4.56
CA TRP A 768 -6.99 25.91 4.71
C TRP A 768 -5.68 25.92 5.50
N ALA A 769 -4.83 26.93 5.30
CA ALA A 769 -3.61 27.10 6.09
C ALA A 769 -3.93 27.35 7.59
N ARG A 770 -4.94 28.19 7.86
CA ARG A 770 -5.43 28.42 9.22
C ARG A 770 -6.06 27.17 9.83
N GLU A 771 -6.82 26.39 9.05
CA GLU A 771 -7.43 25.15 9.52
C GLU A 771 -6.37 24.13 9.96
N HIS A 772 -5.31 23.97 9.18
CA HIS A 772 -4.16 23.14 9.58
C HIS A 772 -3.59 23.60 10.93
N ASN A 773 -3.30 24.90 11.09
CA ASN A 773 -2.73 25.45 12.32
C ASN A 773 -3.66 25.28 13.52
N ARG A 774 -4.96 25.45 13.31
CA ARG A 774 -6.01 25.25 14.31
C ARG A 774 -6.07 23.78 14.76
N LEU A 775 -6.07 22.85 13.80
CA LEU A 775 -6.02 21.40 14.05
C LEU A 775 -4.76 20.99 14.81
N ALA A 776 -3.58 21.45 14.37
CA ALA A 776 -2.31 21.16 15.01
C ALA A 776 -2.29 21.67 16.46
N SER A 777 -2.74 22.90 16.70
CA SER A 777 -2.87 23.48 18.04
C SER A 777 -3.84 22.68 18.92
N LYS A 778 -4.99 22.26 18.38
CA LYS A 778 -5.95 21.46 19.11
C LYS A 778 -5.39 20.07 19.43
N LEU A 779 -4.74 19.43 18.47
CA LEU A 779 -4.07 18.14 18.65
C LEU A 779 -2.96 18.22 19.71
N LYS A 780 -2.18 19.31 19.75
CA LYS A 780 -1.16 19.54 20.79
C LYS A 780 -1.80 19.66 22.17
N SER A 781 -2.92 20.39 22.28
CA SER A 781 -3.64 20.53 23.56
C SER A 781 -4.18 19.20 24.07
N LEU A 782 -4.65 18.33 23.18
CA LEU A 782 -5.15 16.99 23.49
C LEU A 782 -4.03 15.97 23.72
N ASN A 783 -2.88 16.18 23.08
CA ASN A 783 -1.73 15.28 23.09
C ASN A 783 -0.43 16.05 23.39
N PRO A 784 -0.20 16.50 24.64
CA PRO A 784 0.93 17.38 24.97
C PRO A 784 2.31 16.78 24.63
N ASN A 785 2.44 15.46 24.61
CA ASN A 785 3.68 14.73 24.37
C ASN A 785 3.98 14.47 22.89
N TRP A 786 3.07 14.81 21.96
CA TRP A 786 3.36 14.66 20.53
C TRP A 786 4.42 15.67 20.08
N ASN A 787 5.36 15.19 19.28
CA ASN A 787 6.35 16.02 18.60
C ASN A 787 5.72 16.78 17.42
N ASP A 788 6.43 17.78 16.91
CA ASP A 788 5.94 18.68 15.86
C ASP A 788 5.56 17.92 14.59
N GLU A 789 6.39 16.97 14.15
CA GLU A 789 6.16 16.22 12.92
C GLU A 789 4.90 15.34 12.99
N LYS A 790 4.66 14.67 14.12
CA LYS A 790 3.42 13.88 14.32
C LYS A 790 2.18 14.78 14.32
N LEU A 791 2.27 15.95 14.96
CA LEU A 791 1.17 16.92 14.98
C LEU A 791 0.86 17.42 13.56
N PHE A 792 1.91 17.82 12.83
CA PHE A 792 1.81 18.30 11.48
C PHE A 792 1.17 17.27 10.55
N GLN A 793 1.70 16.05 10.50
CA GLN A 793 1.19 15.01 9.60
C GLN A 793 -0.24 14.59 9.95
N THR A 794 -0.58 14.56 11.24
CA THR A 794 -1.96 14.27 11.67
C THR A 794 -2.92 15.40 11.30
N ALA A 795 -2.53 16.66 11.51
CA ALA A 795 -3.32 17.83 11.09
C ALA A 795 -3.51 17.86 9.57
N ARG A 796 -2.45 17.59 8.80
CA ARG A 796 -2.48 17.44 7.34
C ARG A 796 -3.45 16.35 6.89
N GLN A 797 -3.39 15.16 7.51
CA GLN A 797 -4.30 14.06 7.19
C GLN A 797 -5.77 14.43 7.43
N ILE A 798 -6.08 15.15 8.52
CA ILE A 798 -7.44 15.60 8.82
C ILE A 798 -7.88 16.67 7.81
N ALA A 799 -7.07 17.70 7.57
CA ALA A 799 -7.42 18.77 6.63
C ALA A 799 -7.66 18.24 5.20
N ILE A 800 -6.83 17.28 4.74
CA ILE A 800 -7.04 16.60 3.46
C ILE A 800 -8.38 15.87 3.45
N ALA A 801 -8.71 15.13 4.51
CA ALA A 801 -9.97 14.41 4.60
C ALA A 801 -11.19 15.34 4.62
N GLU A 802 -11.09 16.49 5.28
CA GLU A 802 -12.12 17.54 5.25
C GLU A 802 -12.25 18.14 3.84
N HIS A 803 -11.14 18.43 3.16
CA HIS A 803 -11.13 18.93 1.79
C HIS A 803 -11.77 17.95 0.80
N GLN A 804 -11.43 16.66 0.91
CA GLN A 804 -12.02 15.58 0.14
C GLN A 804 -13.53 15.49 0.39
N TYR A 805 -13.97 15.59 1.65
CA TYR A 805 -15.39 15.56 2.01
C TYR A 805 -16.15 16.76 1.45
N ILE A 806 -15.67 17.99 1.69
CA ILE A 806 -16.31 19.22 1.18
C ILE A 806 -16.40 19.17 -0.35
N SER A 807 -15.34 18.73 -1.02
CA SER A 807 -15.33 18.65 -2.49
C SER A 807 -16.35 17.63 -3.01
N TYR A 808 -16.32 16.37 -2.55
CA TYR A 808 -17.14 15.29 -3.12
C TYR A 808 -18.57 15.25 -2.60
N TYR A 809 -18.81 15.64 -1.35
CA TYR A 809 -20.12 15.52 -0.70
C TYR A 809 -20.87 16.84 -0.56
N GLU A 810 -20.21 17.99 -0.73
CA GLU A 810 -20.86 19.31 -0.69
C GLU A 810 -20.85 20.00 -2.07
N LEU A 811 -19.68 20.18 -2.70
CA LEU A 811 -19.56 20.94 -3.95
C LEU A 811 -20.00 20.15 -5.19
N LEU A 812 -19.39 18.99 -5.46
CA LEU A 812 -19.67 18.21 -6.66
C LEU A 812 -21.15 17.82 -6.83
N PRO A 813 -21.93 17.49 -5.77
CA PRO A 813 -23.35 17.19 -5.92
C PRO A 813 -24.18 18.35 -6.45
N LEU A 814 -23.76 19.59 -6.18
CA LEU A 814 -24.41 20.81 -6.69
C LEU A 814 -24.08 21.09 -8.16
N TYR A 815 -22.91 20.61 -8.60
CA TYR A 815 -22.35 20.91 -9.92
C TYR A 815 -22.57 19.80 -10.95
N LEU A 816 -22.38 18.53 -10.57
CA LEU A 816 -22.54 17.34 -11.43
C LEU A 816 -23.86 16.59 -11.19
N GLY A 817 -24.63 17.00 -10.18
CA GLY A 817 -25.86 16.35 -9.77
C GLY A 817 -25.60 15.17 -8.83
N LYS A 818 -26.23 15.19 -7.64
CA LYS A 818 -26.10 14.14 -6.62
C LYS A 818 -26.43 12.75 -7.15
N GLU A 819 -27.49 12.63 -7.94
CA GLU A 819 -27.93 11.35 -8.51
C GLU A 819 -26.90 10.75 -9.47
N ASN A 820 -26.26 11.61 -10.29
CA ASN A 820 -25.18 11.18 -11.18
C ASN A 820 -23.99 10.64 -10.40
N LEU A 821 -23.58 11.30 -9.31
CA LEU A 821 -22.47 10.85 -8.48
C LEU A 821 -22.77 9.51 -7.79
N LEU A 822 -24.00 9.31 -7.29
CA LEU A 822 -24.44 8.05 -6.70
C LEU A 822 -24.49 6.93 -7.75
N LYS A 823 -25.08 7.19 -8.92
CA LYS A 823 -25.19 6.23 -10.03
C LYS A 823 -23.82 5.76 -10.53
N ASN A 824 -22.86 6.67 -10.61
CA ASN A 824 -21.49 6.38 -11.03
C ASN A 824 -20.57 5.91 -9.90
N LYS A 825 -21.09 5.67 -8.69
CA LYS A 825 -20.33 5.18 -7.52
C LYS A 825 -19.15 6.09 -7.16
N ILE A 826 -19.33 7.39 -7.33
CA ILE A 826 -18.34 8.42 -6.95
C ILE A 826 -18.53 8.78 -5.47
N ILE A 827 -19.79 8.79 -5.00
CA ILE A 827 -20.14 8.99 -3.58
C ILE A 827 -21.12 7.90 -3.11
N TYR A 828 -21.27 7.78 -1.79
CA TYR A 828 -22.11 6.77 -1.16
C TYR A 828 -22.99 7.34 -0.06
N GLU A 829 -24.18 6.77 0.16
CA GLU A 829 -25.03 7.12 1.30
C GLU A 829 -24.64 6.39 2.60
N LYS A 830 -23.74 5.39 2.49
CA LYS A 830 -23.28 4.57 3.61
C LYS A 830 -22.39 5.39 4.57
N ARG A 831 -22.62 5.23 5.88
CA ARG A 831 -21.89 5.94 6.95
C ARG A 831 -20.63 5.23 7.48
N GLY A 832 -20.25 4.07 6.97
CA GLY A 832 -19.03 3.36 7.36
C GLY A 832 -17.85 3.68 6.44
N PHE A 833 -16.80 2.87 6.52
CA PHE A 833 -15.76 2.84 5.48
C PHE A 833 -16.33 2.35 4.14
N ILE A 834 -15.77 2.90 3.06
CA ILE A 834 -15.95 2.51 1.67
C ILE A 834 -14.60 2.00 1.16
N ASN A 835 -14.44 0.67 1.15
CA ASN A 835 -13.19 -0.02 0.80
C ASN A 835 -13.24 -0.50 -0.65
N ASP A 836 -13.26 0.45 -1.57
CA ASP A 836 -13.52 0.20 -2.99
C ASP A 836 -12.42 0.75 -3.90
N TYR A 837 -11.23 1.01 -3.32
CA TYR A 837 -10.01 1.34 -4.04
C TYR A 837 -9.71 0.29 -5.12
N ASP A 838 -9.30 0.76 -6.29
CA ASP A 838 -8.93 -0.07 -7.43
C ASP A 838 -7.53 0.30 -7.92
N GLU A 839 -6.57 -0.59 -7.67
CA GLU A 839 -5.15 -0.40 -8.02
C GLU A 839 -4.87 -0.48 -9.53
N ASN A 840 -5.83 -0.96 -10.34
CA ASN A 840 -5.67 -1.03 -11.78
C ASN A 840 -6.13 0.25 -12.50
N ILE A 841 -6.74 1.19 -11.78
CA ILE A 841 -7.11 2.49 -12.31
C ILE A 841 -5.91 3.43 -12.24
N ARG A 842 -5.48 3.91 -13.40
CA ARG A 842 -4.44 4.94 -13.50
C ARG A 842 -5.02 6.30 -13.04
N PRO A 843 -4.43 6.97 -12.05
CA PRO A 843 -4.97 8.21 -11.45
C PRO A 843 -4.84 9.45 -12.36
N HIS A 844 -4.03 9.39 -13.41
CA HIS A 844 -3.68 10.54 -14.25
C HIS A 844 -4.91 11.31 -14.75
N LEU A 845 -4.75 12.63 -14.85
CA LEU A 845 -5.83 13.52 -15.27
C LEU A 845 -6.03 13.48 -16.77
N TYR A 846 -7.28 13.56 -17.21
CA TYR A 846 -7.61 13.79 -18.62
C TYR A 846 -7.26 15.23 -19.02
N ASN A 847 -6.58 15.42 -20.14
CA ASN A 847 -6.27 16.76 -20.64
C ASN A 847 -7.56 17.55 -20.98
N GLU A 848 -8.59 16.86 -21.49
CA GLU A 848 -9.91 17.42 -21.77
C GLU A 848 -10.64 17.86 -20.49
N HIS A 849 -10.35 17.24 -19.34
CA HIS A 849 -10.81 17.72 -18.04
C HIS A 849 -10.07 19.00 -17.64
N ALA A 850 -8.73 18.96 -17.64
CA ALA A 850 -7.88 20.06 -17.15
C ALA A 850 -7.99 21.33 -18.01
N GLN A 851 -7.99 21.21 -19.35
CA GLN A 851 -7.99 22.36 -20.26
C GLN A 851 -9.35 22.65 -20.91
N GLY A 852 -10.31 21.73 -20.80
CA GLY A 852 -11.66 21.90 -21.33
C GLY A 852 -12.68 22.11 -20.22
N ALA A 853 -13.14 21.01 -19.62
CA ALA A 853 -14.31 21.01 -18.73
C ALA A 853 -14.12 21.89 -17.47
N MET A 854 -12.94 21.87 -16.85
CA MET A 854 -12.67 22.69 -15.65
C MET A 854 -12.61 24.20 -15.94
N ARG A 855 -12.33 24.61 -17.19
CA ARG A 855 -12.34 26.02 -17.59
C ARG A 855 -13.75 26.62 -17.60
N ARG A 856 -14.79 25.80 -17.46
CA ARG A 856 -16.18 26.29 -17.26
C ARG A 856 -16.26 27.25 -16.08
N PHE A 857 -15.52 27.00 -14.98
CA PHE A 857 -15.53 27.88 -13.81
C PHE A 857 -15.07 29.32 -14.12
N HIS A 858 -14.19 29.51 -15.12
CA HIS A 858 -13.75 30.85 -15.51
C HIS A 858 -14.86 31.72 -16.11
N THR A 859 -15.90 31.10 -16.70
CA THR A 859 -17.08 31.83 -17.20
C THR A 859 -18.00 32.32 -16.08
N MET A 860 -17.81 31.82 -14.86
CA MET A 860 -18.66 32.12 -13.71
C MET A 860 -18.00 33.06 -12.68
N ILE A 861 -16.79 33.57 -12.98
CA ILE A 861 -16.05 34.49 -12.10
C ILE A 861 -16.75 35.85 -12.07
N GLN A 862 -17.01 36.36 -10.87
CA GLN A 862 -17.64 37.66 -10.66
C GLN A 862 -16.70 38.83 -10.95
N GLY A 863 -17.26 39.91 -11.50
CA GLY A 863 -16.53 41.16 -11.76
C GLY A 863 -16.52 42.11 -10.57
N ASP A 864 -17.46 41.94 -9.64
CA ASP A 864 -17.61 42.79 -8.45
C ASP A 864 -17.64 41.92 -7.19
N VAL A 865 -17.00 42.40 -6.12
CA VAL A 865 -16.86 41.72 -4.83
C VAL A 865 -17.50 42.56 -3.74
N ASP A 866 -18.57 42.04 -3.15
CA ASP A 866 -19.23 42.67 -2.00
C ASP A 866 -18.51 42.32 -0.70
N LEU A 867 -18.27 43.35 0.13
CA LEU A 867 -17.88 43.17 1.52
C LEU A 867 -19.11 43.33 2.40
N VAL A 868 -19.36 42.30 3.19
CA VAL A 868 -20.58 42.14 3.96
C VAL A 868 -20.25 42.20 5.45
N ASN A 869 -21.07 42.88 6.25
CA ASN A 869 -20.91 42.94 7.71
C ASN A 869 -21.54 41.71 8.38
N GLU A 870 -21.47 41.62 9.72
CA GLU A 870 -22.06 40.49 10.46
C GLU A 870 -23.59 40.40 10.35
N GLU A 871 -24.27 41.51 10.09
CA GLU A 871 -25.72 41.54 9.87
C GLU A 871 -26.14 41.07 8.48
N GLY A 872 -25.19 40.74 7.60
CA GLY A 872 -25.46 40.28 6.23
C GLY A 872 -25.71 41.42 5.23
N CYS A 873 -25.41 42.66 5.59
CA CYS A 873 -25.56 43.84 4.74
C CYS A 873 -24.24 44.18 4.01
N PRO A 874 -24.25 44.32 2.67
CA PRO A 874 -23.12 44.86 1.93
C PRO A 874 -22.84 46.30 2.36
N TYR A 875 -21.62 46.59 2.82
CA TYR A 875 -21.21 47.94 3.23
C TYR A 875 -20.16 48.56 2.30
N ARG A 876 -19.52 47.75 1.45
CA ARG A 876 -18.59 48.19 0.42
C ARG A 876 -18.62 47.22 -0.75
N ASN A 877 -18.46 47.74 -1.96
CA ASN A 877 -18.28 46.97 -3.18
C ASN A 877 -16.92 47.33 -3.80
N ALA A 878 -16.22 46.35 -4.36
CA ALA A 878 -14.95 46.54 -5.04
C ALA A 878 -14.94 45.78 -6.37
N ASN A 879 -14.40 46.40 -7.42
CA ASN A 879 -14.30 45.75 -8.72
C ASN A 879 -13.07 44.84 -8.79
N LEU A 880 -13.24 43.62 -9.28
CA LEU A 880 -12.20 42.59 -9.32
C LEU A 880 -10.97 43.05 -10.11
N ARG A 881 -11.13 43.85 -11.17
CA ARG A 881 -10.00 44.37 -11.96
C ARG A 881 -8.99 45.12 -11.10
N ASP A 882 -9.47 45.77 -10.04
CA ASP A 882 -8.69 46.63 -9.17
C ASP A 882 -8.04 45.84 -8.03
N LEU A 883 -8.36 44.54 -7.90
CA LEU A 883 -7.89 43.66 -6.82
C LEU A 883 -6.94 42.54 -7.30
N ILE A 884 -6.97 42.19 -8.58
CA ILE A 884 -6.09 41.16 -9.18
C ILE A 884 -4.60 41.50 -8.91
N ASN A 885 -3.83 40.51 -8.44
CA ASN A 885 -2.41 40.64 -8.08
C ASN A 885 -2.11 41.74 -7.02
N LYS A 886 -3.08 42.08 -6.17
CA LYS A 886 -2.90 43.06 -5.08
C LYS A 886 -3.20 42.45 -3.70
N PRO A 887 -2.40 41.48 -3.23
CA PRO A 887 -2.67 40.77 -1.97
C PRO A 887 -2.65 41.67 -0.73
N HIS A 888 -1.86 42.76 -0.74
CA HIS A 888 -1.81 43.75 0.36
C HIS A 888 -3.18 44.32 0.72
N TRP A 889 -4.10 44.38 -0.24
CA TRP A 889 -5.44 44.89 -0.02
C TRP A 889 -6.24 44.02 0.95
N LEU A 890 -5.93 42.73 1.08
CA LEU A 890 -6.57 41.85 2.05
C LEU A 890 -6.19 42.18 3.51
N GLU A 891 -5.01 42.76 3.73
CA GLU A 891 -4.51 43.10 5.08
C GLU A 891 -5.15 44.36 5.65
N GLU A 892 -5.87 45.12 4.83
CA GLU A 892 -6.52 46.35 5.25
C GLU A 892 -7.88 46.10 5.91
N ARG A 893 -8.12 46.80 7.04
CA ARG A 893 -9.44 46.87 7.70
C ARG A 893 -10.03 45.48 7.99
N ASP A 894 -11.29 45.26 7.59
CA ASP A 894 -12.05 44.02 7.76
C ASP A 894 -12.19 43.26 6.43
N ASN A 895 -11.25 43.43 5.49
CA ASN A 895 -11.44 42.96 4.11
C ASN A 895 -11.51 41.43 4.00
N ILE A 896 -10.67 40.68 4.74
CA ILE A 896 -10.71 39.21 4.75
C ILE A 896 -12.08 38.71 5.22
N ASP A 897 -12.55 39.17 6.37
CA ASP A 897 -13.79 38.67 6.96
C ASP A 897 -15.02 39.19 6.19
N GLY A 898 -14.98 40.45 5.74
CA GLY A 898 -16.00 41.07 4.90
C GLY A 898 -16.20 40.36 3.56
N ILE A 899 -15.12 40.01 2.87
CA ILE A 899 -15.19 39.19 1.65
C ILE A 899 -15.63 37.76 1.99
N THR A 900 -15.14 37.17 3.07
CA THR A 900 -15.53 35.80 3.44
C THR A 900 -17.05 35.71 3.61
N ARG A 901 -17.68 36.69 4.27
CA ARG A 901 -19.15 36.81 4.33
C ARG A 901 -19.76 37.13 2.96
N GLY A 902 -19.12 38.00 2.18
CA GLY A 902 -19.52 38.35 0.82
C GLY A 902 -19.64 37.15 -0.11
N MET A 903 -18.60 36.31 -0.18
CA MET A 903 -18.55 35.10 -1.00
C MET A 903 -19.72 34.13 -0.70
N ASN A 904 -20.14 34.10 0.55
CA ASN A 904 -21.22 33.25 1.05
C ASN A 904 -22.61 33.88 0.84
N ASN A 905 -22.71 35.20 0.65
CA ASN A 905 -24.01 35.86 0.46
C ASN A 905 -24.28 36.24 -1.01
N GLN A 906 -23.24 36.63 -1.74
CA GLN A 906 -23.35 37.11 -3.11
C GLN A 906 -23.61 35.94 -4.08
N PRO A 907 -24.58 36.08 -5.02
CA PRO A 907 -24.84 35.05 -6.00
C PRO A 907 -23.67 34.88 -6.97
N ALA A 908 -23.41 33.64 -7.36
CA ALA A 908 -22.51 33.34 -8.48
C ALA A 908 -23.07 33.87 -9.80
N ILE A 909 -22.28 33.84 -10.87
CA ILE A 909 -22.78 34.05 -12.23
C ILE A 909 -23.42 32.75 -12.73
N ALA A 910 -24.57 32.87 -13.41
CA ALA A 910 -25.26 31.75 -14.02
C ALA A 910 -24.38 31.05 -15.07
N PRO A 911 -24.42 29.71 -15.17
CA PRO A 911 -23.62 28.94 -16.10
C PRO A 911 -24.15 29.14 -17.53
N ASP A 912 -23.72 30.20 -18.21
CA ASP A 912 -24.03 30.49 -19.62
C ASP A 912 -22.75 30.84 -20.40
N THR A 913 -22.85 31.22 -21.68
CA THR A 913 -21.69 31.62 -22.46
C THR A 913 -21.18 33.01 -22.08
N PHE A 914 -21.94 33.86 -21.40
CA PHE A 914 -21.51 35.21 -21.03
C PHE A 914 -20.48 35.24 -19.89
N THR A 915 -19.58 36.22 -19.91
CA THR A 915 -18.54 36.44 -18.88
C THR A 915 -18.33 37.94 -18.62
N LYS A 916 -17.74 38.30 -17.48
CA LYS A 916 -17.48 39.69 -17.10
C LYS A 916 -16.26 40.28 -17.83
N LYS A 917 -16.29 41.59 -18.11
CA LYS A 917 -15.20 42.31 -18.82
C LYS A 917 -13.89 42.31 -18.03
N GLU A 918 -13.98 42.22 -16.72
CA GLU A 918 -12.88 42.03 -15.79
C GLU A 918 -12.02 40.80 -16.17
N ILE A 919 -12.64 39.77 -16.76
CA ILE A 919 -11.99 38.52 -17.17
C ILE A 919 -11.71 38.48 -18.68
N SER A 920 -12.57 39.08 -19.50
CA SER A 920 -12.45 39.05 -20.97
C SER A 920 -11.73 40.25 -21.59
N ALA A 921 -11.34 41.26 -20.82
CA ALA A 921 -10.62 42.45 -21.31
C ALA A 921 -9.64 43.08 -20.31
N PHE A 922 -9.84 42.92 -19.00
CA PHE A 922 -9.04 43.59 -17.96
C PHE A 922 -8.23 42.64 -17.07
N LEU A 923 -8.03 41.38 -17.48
CA LEU A 923 -7.27 40.42 -16.68
C LEU A 923 -5.80 40.84 -16.58
N PHE A 924 -5.21 40.87 -15.38
CA PHE A 924 -3.79 41.21 -15.15
C PHE A 924 -3.35 42.53 -15.80
N LEU A 925 -4.11 43.61 -15.57
CA LEU A 925 -3.72 44.96 -16.00
C LEU A 925 -2.24 45.24 -15.69
N LYS A 926 -1.51 45.69 -16.71
CA LYS A 926 -0.14 46.20 -16.58
C LYS A 926 -0.18 47.73 -16.65
N ASN A 927 0.95 48.40 -16.86
CA ASN A 927 1.03 49.86 -17.02
C ASN A 927 0.30 50.42 -18.27
N ILE A 928 -0.65 49.66 -18.86
CA ILE A 928 -1.49 49.99 -20.01
C ILE A 928 -2.96 49.80 -19.59
N PRO A 929 -3.92 50.64 -20.00
CA PRO A 929 -5.31 50.60 -19.52
C PRO A 929 -6.18 49.41 -20.01
N VAL A 930 -5.57 48.38 -20.61
CA VAL A 930 -6.22 47.13 -21.05
C VAL A 930 -5.38 45.93 -20.63
N GLY A 931 -6.04 44.82 -20.28
CA GLY A 931 -5.42 43.62 -19.73
C GLY A 931 -5.33 42.49 -20.75
N TYR A 932 -5.58 41.26 -20.32
CA TYR A 932 -5.71 40.08 -21.15
C TYR A 932 -7.16 39.56 -21.16
N ASP A 933 -7.45 38.69 -22.11
CA ASP A 933 -8.70 37.95 -22.22
C ASP A 933 -8.48 36.47 -21.83
N LEU A 934 -8.98 36.07 -20.66
CA LEU A 934 -8.80 34.72 -20.13
C LEU A 934 -9.42 33.66 -21.05
N ILE A 935 -10.59 33.93 -21.63
CA ILE A 935 -11.31 32.95 -22.46
C ILE A 935 -10.56 32.71 -23.77
N SER A 936 -10.03 33.77 -24.37
CA SER A 936 -9.13 33.65 -25.53
C SER A 936 -7.88 32.83 -25.20
N ILE A 937 -7.31 33.02 -24.01
CA ILE A 937 -6.15 32.26 -23.54
C ILE A 937 -6.51 30.78 -23.36
N ASP A 938 -7.62 30.45 -22.71
CA ASP A 938 -8.04 29.06 -22.49
C ASP A 938 -8.37 28.33 -23.78
N LEU A 939 -9.04 29.01 -24.72
CA LEU A 939 -9.33 28.48 -26.05
C LEU A 939 -8.03 28.21 -26.82
N GLN A 940 -7.09 29.15 -26.78
CA GLN A 940 -5.81 29.00 -27.45
C GLN A 940 -4.96 27.89 -26.80
N ARG A 941 -4.92 27.80 -25.47
CA ARG A 941 -4.27 26.68 -24.75
C ARG A 941 -4.88 25.34 -25.12
N SER A 942 -6.21 25.25 -25.17
CA SER A 942 -6.93 24.03 -25.60
C SER A 942 -6.45 23.56 -26.98
N ARG A 943 -6.28 24.49 -27.92
CA ARG A 943 -5.78 24.20 -29.27
C ARG A 943 -4.30 23.81 -29.28
N ILE A 944 -3.45 24.47 -28.47
CA ILE A 944 -2.02 24.15 -28.31
C ILE A 944 -1.83 22.75 -27.72
N HIS A 945 -2.73 22.34 -26.84
CA HIS A 945 -2.77 21.01 -26.22
C HIS A 945 -3.38 19.93 -27.14
N GLY A 946 -3.80 20.30 -28.36
CA GLY A 946 -4.37 19.37 -29.33
C GLY A 946 -5.63 18.68 -28.82
N LEU A 947 -6.46 19.35 -28.02
CA LEU A 947 -7.70 18.77 -27.53
C LEU A 947 -8.57 18.29 -28.70
N ALA A 948 -9.25 17.17 -28.48
CA ALA A 948 -10.22 16.67 -29.44
C ALA A 948 -11.37 17.67 -29.63
N THR A 949 -12.05 17.56 -30.76
CA THR A 949 -13.13 18.49 -31.10
C THR A 949 -14.34 18.25 -30.19
N TYR A 950 -15.21 19.25 -30.07
CA TYR A 950 -16.45 19.08 -29.32
C TYR A 950 -17.24 17.85 -29.78
N ASN A 951 -17.32 17.65 -31.11
CA ASN A 951 -18.06 16.54 -31.70
C ASN A 951 -17.42 15.16 -31.42
N ASP A 952 -16.08 15.08 -31.40
CA ASP A 952 -15.36 13.85 -31.04
C ASP A 952 -15.67 13.43 -29.58
N ILE A 953 -15.75 14.41 -28.67
CA ILE A 953 -16.00 14.16 -27.25
C ILE A 953 -17.47 13.81 -27.00
N ARG A 954 -18.41 14.50 -27.67
CA ARG A 954 -19.84 14.14 -27.65
C ARG A 954 -20.03 12.65 -27.96
N GLU A 955 -19.42 12.18 -29.04
CA GLU A 955 -19.45 10.77 -29.45
C GLU A 955 -18.87 9.85 -28.38
N LYS A 956 -17.74 10.22 -27.76
CA LYS A 956 -17.14 9.46 -26.64
C LYS A 956 -17.98 9.45 -25.37
N CYS A 957 -18.86 10.43 -25.20
CA CYS A 957 -19.84 10.50 -24.13
C CYS A 957 -21.17 9.81 -24.48
N GLY A 958 -21.27 9.17 -25.65
CA GLY A 958 -22.46 8.43 -26.08
C GLY A 958 -23.55 9.31 -26.71
N LEU A 959 -23.26 10.58 -26.99
CA LEU A 959 -24.16 11.46 -27.73
C LEU A 959 -24.03 11.21 -29.24
N LYS A 960 -25.08 11.52 -29.99
CA LYS A 960 -25.06 11.41 -31.46
C LYS A 960 -24.00 12.35 -32.02
N LYS A 961 -23.14 11.81 -32.89
CA LYS A 961 -22.18 12.61 -33.68
C LYS A 961 -22.96 13.51 -34.64
N ALA A 962 -22.63 14.79 -34.64
CA ALA A 962 -23.24 15.77 -35.52
C ALA A 962 -22.61 15.72 -36.92
N GLU A 963 -23.42 15.53 -37.94
CA GLU A 963 -23.01 15.66 -39.35
C GLU A 963 -23.28 17.08 -39.85
N THR A 964 -24.32 17.72 -39.30
CA THR A 964 -24.68 19.11 -39.58
C THR A 964 -24.79 19.90 -38.27
N PHE A 965 -24.70 21.23 -38.33
CA PHE A 965 -24.87 22.06 -37.14
C PHE A 965 -26.26 21.93 -36.50
N ASP A 966 -27.29 21.58 -37.27
CA ASP A 966 -28.64 21.38 -36.75
C ASP A 966 -28.76 20.13 -35.87
N ASP A 967 -27.85 19.16 -36.01
CA ASP A 967 -27.76 18.02 -35.08
C ASP A 967 -27.39 18.47 -33.65
N PHE A 968 -26.86 19.68 -33.44
CA PHE A 968 -26.60 20.22 -32.10
C PHE A 968 -27.84 20.77 -31.39
N LEU A 969 -29.00 20.87 -32.05
CA LEU A 969 -30.23 21.42 -31.46
C LEU A 969 -30.80 20.56 -30.31
N ASP A 970 -30.35 19.31 -30.19
CA ASP A 970 -30.68 18.39 -29.11
C ASP A 970 -30.26 18.95 -27.74
N HIS A 971 -29.09 19.59 -27.68
CA HIS A 971 -28.48 20.07 -26.44
C HIS A 971 -28.05 21.54 -26.50
N ILE A 972 -28.05 22.21 -27.65
CA ILE A 972 -27.68 23.62 -27.81
C ILE A 972 -28.90 24.43 -28.27
N GLU A 973 -29.04 25.67 -27.77
CA GLU A 973 -30.15 26.55 -28.18
C GLU A 973 -30.05 26.99 -29.65
N PRO A 974 -31.17 27.17 -30.38
CA PRO A 974 -31.15 27.54 -31.79
C PRO A 974 -30.32 28.80 -32.12
N LYS A 975 -30.35 29.81 -31.23
CA LYS A 975 -29.56 31.03 -31.40
C LYS A 975 -28.05 30.76 -31.32
N LYS A 976 -27.62 29.89 -30.40
CA LYS A 976 -26.22 29.47 -30.23
C LYS A 976 -25.76 28.59 -31.39
N VAL A 977 -26.62 27.69 -31.90
CA VAL A 977 -26.34 26.90 -33.12
C VAL A 977 -26.15 27.80 -34.34
N LYS A 978 -26.98 28.83 -34.50
CA LYS A 978 -26.81 29.82 -35.58
C LYS A 978 -25.45 30.51 -35.49
N LEU A 979 -25.05 30.93 -34.29
CA LEU A 979 -23.74 31.54 -34.06
C LEU A 979 -22.59 30.57 -34.40
N LEU A 980 -22.71 29.28 -34.09
CA LEU A 980 -21.72 28.27 -34.49
C LEU A 980 -21.61 28.14 -36.02
N LYS A 981 -22.73 28.21 -36.76
CA LYS A 981 -22.74 28.20 -38.24
C LYS A 981 -22.03 29.43 -38.83
N GLU A 982 -22.10 30.57 -38.16
CA GLU A 982 -21.42 31.80 -38.58
C GLU A 982 -19.91 31.76 -38.28
N LEU A 983 -19.54 31.06 -37.20
CA LEU A 983 -18.15 30.98 -36.72
C LEU A 983 -17.33 29.86 -37.36
N TYR A 984 -17.89 28.67 -37.46
CA TYR A 984 -17.17 27.45 -37.87
C TYR A 984 -17.68 26.93 -39.21
N ASP A 985 -16.79 26.34 -39.99
CA ASP A 985 -17.12 25.74 -41.30
C ASP A 985 -17.90 24.42 -41.17
N HIS A 986 -17.65 23.64 -40.11
CA HIS A 986 -18.22 22.30 -39.92
C HIS A 986 -18.36 21.95 -38.42
N PRO A 987 -19.31 21.08 -38.01
CA PRO A 987 -19.42 20.58 -36.64
C PRO A 987 -18.12 20.00 -36.05
N ASN A 988 -17.35 19.27 -36.87
CA ASN A 988 -16.02 18.74 -36.53
C ASN A 988 -14.92 19.82 -36.44
N SER A 989 -15.23 21.09 -36.65
CA SER A 989 -14.28 22.19 -36.41
C SER A 989 -14.49 22.85 -35.06
N VAL A 990 -15.62 22.61 -34.38
CA VAL A 990 -15.97 23.26 -33.11
C VAL A 990 -15.04 22.83 -31.98
N ASP A 991 -14.46 23.82 -31.29
CA ASP A 991 -13.58 23.59 -30.14
C ASP A 991 -14.38 23.06 -28.93
N LEU A 992 -13.78 22.14 -28.17
CA LEU A 992 -14.42 21.53 -26.99
C LEU A 992 -14.93 22.58 -25.99
N LEU A 993 -14.13 23.60 -25.68
CA LEU A 993 -14.50 24.66 -24.74
C LEU A 993 -15.75 25.43 -25.21
N VAL A 994 -15.84 25.72 -26.51
CA VAL A 994 -16.95 26.49 -27.10
C VAL A 994 -18.22 25.64 -27.14
N GLY A 995 -18.14 24.43 -27.67
CA GLY A 995 -19.32 23.56 -27.75
C GLY A 995 -19.85 23.17 -26.37
N GLY A 996 -18.97 22.80 -25.44
CA GLY A 996 -19.37 22.38 -24.09
C GLY A 996 -19.96 23.50 -23.22
N THR A 997 -19.54 24.76 -23.41
CA THR A 997 -20.15 25.92 -22.71
C THR A 997 -21.48 26.34 -23.31
N MET A 998 -21.72 26.05 -24.59
CA MET A 998 -22.96 26.35 -25.30
C MET A 998 -24.10 25.36 -25.03
N GLU A 999 -23.81 24.20 -24.45
CA GLU A 999 -24.81 23.21 -24.06
C GLU A 999 -25.78 23.78 -23.02
N ARG A 1000 -27.05 23.38 -23.12
CA ARG A 1000 -28.04 23.54 -22.06
C ARG A 1000 -27.59 22.68 -20.88
N VAL A 1001 -27.63 23.30 -19.71
CA VAL A 1001 -27.30 22.63 -18.44
C VAL A 1001 -28.31 21.51 -18.18
N GLU A 1002 -27.81 20.34 -17.75
CA GLU A 1002 -28.66 19.23 -17.36
C GLU A 1002 -29.41 19.54 -16.05
N GLU A 1003 -30.60 18.95 -15.88
CA GLU A 1003 -31.40 19.19 -14.68
C GLU A 1003 -30.63 18.79 -13.41
N GLY A 1004 -30.59 19.72 -12.44
CA GLY A 1004 -29.88 19.51 -11.18
C GLY A 1004 -28.35 19.63 -11.24
N THR A 1005 -27.78 20.01 -12.39
CA THR A 1005 -26.33 20.21 -12.58
C THR A 1005 -26.01 21.68 -12.91
N MET A 1006 -24.75 21.97 -13.22
CA MET A 1006 -24.24 23.28 -13.69
C MET A 1006 -23.49 23.15 -15.04
N ALA A 1007 -23.54 21.97 -15.66
CA ALA A 1007 -22.84 21.64 -16.89
C ALA A 1007 -23.77 20.92 -17.86
N GLY A 1008 -23.51 21.08 -19.16
CA GLY A 1008 -24.14 20.27 -20.18
C GLY A 1008 -23.63 18.81 -20.17
N PRO A 1009 -24.28 17.91 -20.93
CA PRO A 1009 -24.00 16.48 -20.91
C PRO A 1009 -22.54 16.14 -21.23
N THR A 1010 -21.88 16.90 -22.11
CA THR A 1010 -20.49 16.62 -22.52
C THR A 1010 -19.50 16.89 -21.38
N PHE A 1011 -19.61 18.08 -20.76
CA PHE A 1011 -18.75 18.45 -19.63
C PHE A 1011 -19.06 17.60 -18.38
N ASN A 1012 -20.34 17.32 -18.11
CA ASN A 1012 -20.72 16.45 -17.01
C ASN A 1012 -20.11 15.04 -17.16
N CYS A 1013 -20.18 14.46 -18.36
CA CYS A 1013 -19.54 13.17 -18.68
C CYS A 1013 -18.01 13.17 -18.43
N ILE A 1014 -17.28 14.19 -18.88
CA ILE A 1014 -15.83 14.29 -18.66
C ILE A 1014 -15.51 14.35 -17.18
N MET A 1015 -16.19 15.22 -16.43
CA MET A 1015 -15.92 15.45 -15.02
C MET A 1015 -16.29 14.25 -14.13
N LEU A 1016 -17.43 13.59 -14.39
CA LEU A 1016 -17.81 12.36 -13.69
C LEU A 1016 -16.73 11.28 -13.85
N LYS A 1017 -16.20 11.07 -15.06
CA LYS A 1017 -15.12 10.09 -15.27
C LYS A 1017 -13.82 10.49 -14.58
N GLN A 1018 -13.47 11.78 -14.58
CA GLN A 1018 -12.26 12.24 -13.90
C GLN A 1018 -12.35 12.06 -12.37
N PHE A 1019 -13.41 12.56 -11.74
CA PHE A 1019 -13.57 12.44 -10.29
C PHE A 1019 -13.76 10.99 -9.85
N TYR A 1020 -14.37 10.14 -10.68
CA TYR A 1020 -14.37 8.69 -10.46
C TYR A 1020 -12.94 8.15 -10.37
N LYS A 1021 -12.08 8.45 -11.35
CA LYS A 1021 -10.68 8.01 -11.36
C LYS A 1021 -9.95 8.52 -10.12
N THR A 1022 -9.91 9.84 -9.91
CA THR A 1022 -9.18 10.48 -8.81
C THR A 1022 -9.50 9.86 -7.45
N ARG A 1023 -10.79 9.63 -7.14
CA ARG A 1023 -11.19 8.95 -5.89
C ARG A 1023 -10.80 7.47 -5.88
N LYS A 1024 -11.18 6.71 -6.91
CA LYS A 1024 -11.07 5.25 -6.91
C LYS A 1024 -9.64 4.75 -6.90
N SER A 1025 -8.71 5.50 -7.49
CA SER A 1025 -7.28 5.18 -7.49
C SER A 1025 -6.54 5.69 -6.25
N ASP A 1026 -7.23 6.32 -5.30
CA ASP A 1026 -6.61 6.83 -4.07
C ASP A 1026 -6.80 5.82 -2.92
N ARG A 1027 -5.75 5.04 -2.65
CA ARG A 1027 -5.72 4.07 -1.54
C ARG A 1027 -5.87 4.76 -0.17
N LEU A 1028 -5.43 6.02 -0.09
CA LEU A 1028 -5.45 6.85 1.11
C LEU A 1028 -6.66 7.81 1.12
N TRP A 1029 -7.68 7.55 0.30
CA TRP A 1029 -8.97 8.22 0.35
C TRP A 1029 -9.56 8.14 1.76
N PHE A 1030 -10.10 9.24 2.29
CA PHE A 1030 -10.51 9.32 3.70
C PHE A 1030 -11.55 8.27 4.14
N GLU A 1031 -12.37 7.75 3.22
CA GLU A 1031 -13.34 6.69 3.52
C GLU A 1031 -12.79 5.28 3.38
N ASN A 1032 -11.54 5.10 2.93
CA ASN A 1032 -10.88 3.81 2.87
C ASN A 1032 -10.35 3.46 4.27
N SER A 1033 -10.51 2.20 4.71
CA SER A 1033 -9.97 1.73 5.98
C SER A 1033 -8.44 1.77 6.04
N GLN A 1034 -7.76 1.85 4.89
CA GLN A 1034 -6.31 2.03 4.78
C GLN A 1034 -5.87 3.50 4.93
N SER A 1035 -6.80 4.46 5.04
CA SER A 1035 -6.47 5.88 5.23
C SER A 1035 -5.75 6.19 6.55
N GLY A 1036 -5.78 5.27 7.52
CA GLY A 1036 -5.27 5.48 8.88
C GLY A 1036 -6.28 6.11 9.84
N LEU A 1037 -7.48 6.46 9.37
CA LEU A 1037 -8.56 7.01 10.20
C LEU A 1037 -9.37 5.91 10.90
N THR A 1038 -9.94 6.23 12.06
CA THR A 1038 -10.95 5.41 12.74
C THR A 1038 -12.36 5.79 12.30
N GLU A 1039 -13.35 4.90 12.49
CA GLU A 1039 -14.76 5.26 12.19
C GLU A 1039 -15.26 6.46 13.00
N ARG A 1040 -14.74 6.66 14.22
CA ARG A 1040 -15.10 7.83 15.04
C ARG A 1040 -14.54 9.10 14.41
N GLN A 1041 -13.28 9.11 13.98
CA GLN A 1041 -12.69 10.24 13.27
C GLN A 1041 -13.41 10.50 11.94
N LEU A 1042 -13.75 9.45 11.19
CA LEU A 1042 -14.52 9.57 9.95
C LEU A 1042 -15.89 10.26 10.19
N ARG A 1043 -16.58 9.93 11.29
CA ARG A 1043 -17.84 10.63 11.65
C ARG A 1043 -17.64 12.10 11.99
N GLU A 1044 -16.50 12.48 12.56
CA GLU A 1044 -16.18 13.88 12.83
C GLU A 1044 -15.82 14.63 11.54
N ILE A 1045 -15.02 14.04 10.66
CA ILE A 1045 -14.66 14.62 9.35
C ILE A 1045 -15.90 14.92 8.50
N ARG A 1046 -16.92 14.04 8.52
CA ARG A 1046 -18.18 14.25 7.79
C ARG A 1046 -19.04 15.41 8.33
N LYS A 1047 -18.60 16.11 9.38
CA LYS A 1047 -19.21 17.37 9.84
C LYS A 1047 -18.56 18.60 9.21
N ALA A 1048 -17.47 18.42 8.46
CA ALA A 1048 -16.84 19.50 7.71
C ALA A 1048 -17.82 20.06 6.67
N SER A 1049 -17.73 21.37 6.44
CA SER A 1049 -18.45 22.10 5.41
C SER A 1049 -17.66 23.37 5.10
N ILE A 1050 -17.87 23.95 3.92
CA ILE A 1050 -17.22 25.23 3.58
C ILE A 1050 -17.54 26.33 4.60
N SER A 1051 -18.78 26.37 5.11
CA SER A 1051 -19.18 27.33 6.14
C SER A 1051 -18.43 27.11 7.44
N LYS A 1052 -18.24 25.84 7.85
CA LYS A 1052 -17.49 25.51 9.05
C LYS A 1052 -16.01 25.88 8.89
N LEU A 1053 -15.42 25.62 7.73
CA LEU A 1053 -14.04 26.02 7.44
C LEU A 1053 -13.88 27.53 7.60
N PHE A 1054 -14.79 28.33 7.07
CA PHE A 1054 -14.75 29.78 7.21
C PHE A 1054 -15.01 30.26 8.64
N CYS A 1055 -16.05 29.77 9.32
CA CYS A 1055 -16.35 30.16 10.71
C CYS A 1055 -15.25 29.76 11.71
N ASP A 1056 -14.60 28.62 11.51
CA ASP A 1056 -13.58 28.14 12.44
C ASP A 1056 -12.23 28.90 12.25
N ASN A 1057 -12.02 29.60 11.12
CA ASN A 1057 -10.71 30.14 10.71
C ASN A 1057 -10.68 31.64 10.34
N ALA A 1058 -11.82 32.24 10.00
CA ALA A 1058 -11.93 33.69 9.83
C ALA A 1058 -12.12 34.36 11.21
N VAL A 1059 -11.41 35.46 11.47
CA VAL A 1059 -11.27 35.99 12.84
C VAL A 1059 -12.53 36.73 13.27
N GLY A 1060 -13.11 37.52 12.37
CA GLY A 1060 -14.29 38.35 12.59
C GLY A 1060 -15.61 37.72 12.19
N VAL A 1061 -15.62 36.52 11.59
CA VAL A 1061 -16.86 35.84 11.13
C VAL A 1061 -17.49 35.06 12.27
N LYS A 1062 -18.51 35.60 12.92
CA LYS A 1062 -19.15 34.95 14.08
C LYS A 1062 -20.28 34.01 13.67
N THR A 1063 -20.99 34.36 12.60
CA THR A 1063 -22.12 33.57 12.10
C THR A 1063 -22.04 33.41 10.58
N MET A 1064 -22.54 32.28 10.08
CA MET A 1064 -22.63 31.98 8.65
C MET A 1064 -23.78 31.02 8.41
N GLN A 1065 -24.37 31.04 7.21
CA GLN A 1065 -25.37 30.04 6.85
C GLN A 1065 -24.76 28.63 6.85
N LYS A 1066 -25.61 27.64 7.15
CA LYS A 1066 -25.21 26.24 7.26
C LYS A 1066 -24.68 25.64 5.94
N HIS A 1067 -25.21 26.10 4.81
CA HIS A 1067 -24.84 25.62 3.48
C HIS A 1067 -24.20 26.76 2.68
N GLY A 1068 -22.88 26.93 2.85
CA GLY A 1068 -22.15 28.10 2.33
C GLY A 1068 -22.18 28.23 0.81
N PHE A 1069 -22.33 27.11 0.09
CA PHE A 1069 -22.48 27.10 -1.36
C PHE A 1069 -23.88 27.45 -1.86
N LEU A 1070 -24.90 27.46 -1.00
CA LEU A 1070 -26.28 27.71 -1.39
C LEU A 1070 -26.74 29.10 -0.99
N GLN A 1071 -27.46 29.75 -1.90
CA GLN A 1071 -28.17 31.00 -1.64
C GLN A 1071 -29.27 30.75 -0.60
N VAL A 1072 -29.38 31.63 0.39
CA VAL A 1072 -30.47 31.58 1.37
C VAL A 1072 -31.73 32.15 0.71
N SER A 1073 -32.80 31.35 0.64
CA SER A 1073 -34.08 31.84 0.10
C SER A 1073 -34.57 33.01 0.96
N LYS A 1074 -34.73 34.19 0.38
CA LYS A 1074 -35.46 35.29 1.02
C LYS A 1074 -36.91 34.84 1.20
N ARG A 1075 -37.32 34.57 2.44
CA ARG A 1075 -38.73 34.39 2.78
C ARG A 1075 -39.45 35.72 2.76
#